data_AF-A0A944UZR4-F1
#
_entry.id   AF-A0A944UZR4-F1
#
_cell.length_a   1.000
_cell.length_b   1.000
_cell.length_c   1.000
_cell.angle_alpha   90.00
_cell.angle_beta   90.00
_cell.angle_gamma   90.00
#
_symmetry.space_group_name_H-M   'P 1'
#
loop_
_entity.id
_entity.type
_entity.pdbx_description
1 polymer ?
#
loop_
_entity_poly.entity_id
_entity_poly.type
_entity_poly.pdbx_seq_one_letter_code
_entity_poly.pdbx_strand_id
1 'polypeptide(L)'
;MKRTLFLVLVGLFYFSFAQLQAQTNKDISIGKRISFDSEVYGNERELMISLPDVYDTLKTYPVLYVLYPQFSFERVYSAARDLGGSNGIPEMIIVGICDDGSRGEVFPFKITRNPENKAVGKKFLKSIKKEIIPYIEKEYKTDSQRIVAGFSNTGMFATYILNTDPDLFSSYILSSPMLGYENNYVLNQTTELFKAIENLNKKVYIVYGEKDYNSVITTMPSLRKLLENNAPKGLKWKMEELEGEGHVPYTDVYRGIEFIFEDVEEIQQPQTIFTLIRDGNIAEVKDLVKENPGLVDSTNSGYTPLIFAIYYRKNEISDFLLENKADINYQNPTTKIDALIMSLRHRDLSLVKKLVKNGANIDIQNNNMETALHITLRSNSNDISEYLINAGADLNLVDNNEKTALVTAIEGNNKEIADLILKKGAKFPDDKHEINKLLHISLSNGQTNVAKTLLKECTDFNNKDKIGRSFLHNAVIGGDYAIIKKLVEKGADVNAVDSLNKTALHYSVMHNYKKLTKLLIDRETDINAVDNTGRTALSIAQDWGNEDIFDYLKNTGGKLSKERSINFNGVGKAEIKVTYIANMGYMISSANKTVIVDALFEQGFDSYLTPSKQIVKKMNKHEEPFNSADLMLITHDHGDHFSPDMVAEYMINSDKLNVICNNKTSERLKMALENKADTCRVKEVLPDLYRSISIEASGIDVKVFRLRHADGNGTSKNLGFLFTIEGMNIFIGGDACGNAWEGSLVSGEMEYDLSGIKNSTIDLAIINRGFLWGDNSPGIEIIKNYLKPKHIILGHFSMFNKDGENEVLKTIEILKDSLPEVTILEEPMQNIIINK
;
A
#
# COMPACT_ATOMS: atom_id res chain seq x y z
N MET A 1 43.24 -13.69 -46.07
CA MET A 1 41.93 -13.00 -46.11
C MET A 1 40.74 -13.85 -45.65
N LYS A 2 40.54 -15.09 -46.12
CA LYS A 2 39.34 -15.88 -45.77
C LYS A 2 39.24 -16.40 -44.31
N ARG A 3 40.37 -16.63 -43.62
CA ARG A 3 40.36 -17.04 -42.19
C ARG A 3 40.14 -15.87 -41.21
N THR A 4 40.61 -14.68 -41.55
CA THR A 4 40.41 -13.47 -40.72
C THR A 4 38.97 -12.97 -40.83
N LEU A 5 38.34 -13.08 -42.01
CA LEU A 5 36.93 -12.68 -42.20
C LEU A 5 35.96 -13.64 -41.47
N PHE A 6 36.28 -14.92 -41.35
CA PHE A 6 35.48 -15.89 -40.59
C PHE A 6 35.57 -15.65 -39.08
N LEU A 7 36.73 -15.29 -38.55
CA LEU A 7 36.89 -14.95 -37.13
C LEU A 7 36.22 -13.62 -36.76
N VAL A 8 36.17 -12.64 -37.69
CA VAL A 8 35.44 -11.38 -37.47
C VAL A 8 33.92 -11.60 -37.58
N LEU A 9 33.44 -12.48 -38.46
CA LEU A 9 32.01 -12.83 -38.54
C LEU A 9 31.53 -13.68 -37.36
N VAL A 10 32.35 -14.60 -36.84
CA VAL A 10 32.04 -15.35 -35.60
C VAL A 10 32.15 -14.44 -34.37
N GLY A 11 33.08 -13.48 -34.37
CA GLY A 11 33.17 -12.44 -33.34
C GLY A 11 31.97 -11.49 -33.33
N LEU A 12 31.43 -11.12 -34.50
CA LEU A 12 30.23 -10.28 -34.61
C LEU A 12 28.93 -11.05 -34.34
N PHE A 13 28.87 -12.36 -34.60
CA PHE A 13 27.77 -13.23 -34.16
C PHE A 13 27.79 -13.51 -32.65
N TYR A 14 28.97 -13.60 -32.03
CA TYR A 14 29.09 -13.69 -30.57
C TYR A 14 28.81 -12.37 -29.87
N PHE A 15 29.14 -11.22 -30.48
CA PHE A 15 28.81 -9.90 -29.92
C PHE A 15 27.33 -9.54 -30.02
N SER A 16 26.56 -10.17 -30.91
CA SER A 16 25.09 -10.00 -31.00
C SER A 16 24.30 -11.05 -30.20
N PHE A 17 24.94 -12.12 -29.71
CA PHE A 17 24.37 -13.03 -28.70
C PHE A 17 24.77 -12.66 -27.27
N ALA A 18 25.94 -12.06 -27.05
CA ALA A 18 26.41 -11.63 -25.74
C ALA A 18 25.69 -10.37 -25.20
N GLN A 19 25.00 -9.61 -26.05
CA GLN A 19 24.11 -8.52 -25.63
C GLN A 19 22.67 -8.97 -25.32
N LEU A 20 22.33 -10.25 -25.48
CA LEU A 20 21.06 -10.83 -25.00
C LEU A 20 21.22 -11.74 -23.78
N GLN A 21 22.45 -11.93 -23.27
CA GLN A 21 22.72 -12.71 -22.06
C GLN A 21 23.26 -11.87 -20.89
N ALA A 22 23.14 -10.55 -20.97
CA ALA A 22 23.39 -9.62 -19.88
C ALA A 22 22.06 -9.08 -19.33
N GLN A 23 21.20 -9.96 -18.82
CA GLN A 23 20.02 -9.59 -18.03
C GLN A 23 19.62 -10.69 -17.02
N THR A 24 20.58 -11.46 -16.52
CA THR A 24 20.35 -12.54 -15.57
C THR A 24 21.10 -12.28 -14.28
N ASN A 25 20.64 -11.25 -13.56
CA ASN A 25 20.76 -11.12 -12.10
C ASN A 25 19.70 -10.10 -11.65
N LYS A 26 18.47 -10.58 -11.51
CA LYS A 26 17.47 -10.01 -10.62
C LYS A 26 16.89 -11.19 -9.86
N ASP A 27 16.67 -10.99 -8.57
CA ASP A 27 16.02 -11.88 -7.63
C ASP A 27 14.98 -12.79 -8.31
N ILE A 28 14.86 -14.06 -7.91
CA ILE A 28 13.64 -14.81 -8.23
C ILE A 28 12.52 -14.21 -7.37
N SER A 29 12.03 -13.06 -7.84
CA SER A 29 10.80 -12.43 -7.41
C SER A 29 9.64 -13.28 -7.91
N ILE A 30 8.56 -13.29 -7.15
CA ILE A 30 7.26 -13.76 -7.64
C ILE A 30 6.99 -13.08 -9.00
N GLY A 31 6.88 -13.88 -10.07
CA GLY A 31 6.48 -13.40 -11.40
C GLY A 31 7.51 -12.57 -12.13
N LYS A 32 8.65 -13.19 -12.52
CA LYS A 32 9.64 -12.56 -13.40
C LYS A 32 8.95 -12.01 -14.65
N ARG A 33 9.10 -10.72 -14.88
CA ARG A 33 8.55 -10.00 -16.01
C ARG A 33 9.39 -10.25 -17.26
N ILE A 34 8.75 -10.65 -18.35
CA ILE A 34 9.37 -10.91 -19.65
C ILE A 34 8.60 -10.15 -20.70
N SER A 35 9.31 -9.30 -21.45
CA SER A 35 8.76 -8.63 -22.62
C SER A 35 8.99 -9.43 -23.90
N PHE A 36 8.06 -9.37 -24.83
CA PHE A 36 8.19 -9.92 -26.19
C PHE A 36 7.44 -9.04 -27.19
N ASP A 37 7.97 -8.93 -28.41
CA ASP A 37 7.29 -8.24 -29.50
C ASP A 37 6.13 -9.11 -30.03
N SER A 38 4.90 -8.62 -29.91
CA SER A 38 3.72 -9.32 -30.43
C SER A 38 3.47 -8.94 -31.88
N GLU A 39 3.50 -9.92 -32.78
CA GLU A 39 3.05 -9.75 -34.16
C GLU A 39 1.54 -9.52 -34.25
N VAL A 40 0.77 -10.12 -33.33
CA VAL A 40 -0.68 -9.94 -33.26
C VAL A 40 -1.02 -8.50 -32.91
N TYR A 41 -0.31 -7.88 -31.97
CA TYR A 41 -0.56 -6.51 -31.54
C TYR A 41 0.23 -5.44 -32.31
N GLY A 42 1.39 -5.78 -32.84
CA GLY A 42 2.32 -4.85 -33.46
C GLY A 42 3.09 -3.99 -32.45
N ASN A 43 3.14 -4.41 -31.18
CA ASN A 43 3.86 -3.73 -30.10
C ASN A 43 4.40 -4.74 -29.08
N GLU A 44 5.27 -4.27 -28.20
CA GLU A 44 5.81 -5.05 -27.09
C GLU A 44 4.71 -5.41 -26.09
N ARG A 45 4.73 -6.65 -25.62
CA ARG A 45 3.80 -7.25 -24.65
C ARG A 45 4.59 -7.90 -23.53
N GLU A 46 3.93 -8.12 -22.40
CA GLU A 46 4.60 -8.59 -21.19
C GLU A 46 3.92 -9.85 -20.62
N LEU A 47 4.75 -10.75 -20.05
CA LEU A 47 4.34 -11.91 -19.28
C LEU A 47 4.98 -11.87 -17.89
N MET A 48 4.28 -12.38 -16.88
CA MET A 48 4.84 -12.68 -15.56
C MET A 48 5.02 -14.18 -15.44
N ILE A 49 6.24 -14.68 -15.22
CA ILE A 49 6.51 -16.11 -15.16
C ILE A 49 7.06 -16.49 -13.79
N SER A 50 6.51 -17.56 -13.22
CA SER A 50 7.07 -18.22 -12.04
C SER A 50 7.24 -19.71 -12.31
N LEU A 51 8.46 -20.21 -12.12
CA LEU A 51 8.77 -21.63 -12.22
C LEU A 51 8.59 -22.31 -10.86
N PRO A 52 8.38 -23.63 -10.78
CA PRO A 52 8.54 -24.46 -9.57
C PRO A 52 9.77 -24.09 -8.74
N ASP A 53 9.69 -24.24 -7.41
CA ASP A 53 10.80 -23.90 -6.50
C ASP A 53 12.06 -24.70 -6.84
N VAL A 54 11.83 -25.93 -7.29
CA VAL A 54 12.82 -26.87 -7.83
C VAL A 54 12.42 -27.18 -9.28
N TYR A 55 12.79 -26.30 -10.20
CA TYR A 55 12.58 -26.56 -11.64
C TYR A 55 13.61 -27.55 -12.17
N ASP A 56 13.15 -28.75 -12.53
CA ASP A 56 13.93 -29.86 -13.06
C ASP A 56 13.76 -29.92 -14.59
N THR A 57 14.84 -29.64 -15.32
CA THR A 57 14.84 -29.66 -16.79
C THR A 57 14.60 -31.05 -17.40
N LEU A 58 14.61 -32.11 -16.60
CA LEU A 58 14.29 -33.48 -17.01
C LEU A 58 12.81 -33.84 -16.79
N LYS A 59 12.04 -32.99 -16.12
CA LYS A 59 10.59 -33.16 -15.88
C LYS A 59 9.78 -32.17 -16.70
N THR A 60 8.56 -32.57 -17.04
CA THR A 60 7.54 -31.68 -17.63
C THR A 60 6.55 -31.24 -16.57
N TYR A 61 6.02 -30.03 -16.70
CA TYR A 61 5.15 -29.41 -15.70
C TYR A 61 3.82 -28.94 -16.30
N PRO A 62 2.70 -29.05 -15.57
CA PRO A 62 1.48 -28.35 -15.92
C PRO A 62 1.70 -26.84 -15.89
N VAL A 63 0.92 -26.13 -16.69
CA VAL A 63 1.01 -24.67 -16.80
C VAL A 63 -0.29 -24.02 -16.36
N LEU A 64 -0.21 -23.16 -15.34
CA LEU A 64 -1.31 -22.35 -14.83
C LEU A 64 -1.22 -20.93 -15.40
N TYR A 65 -2.08 -20.63 -16.36
CA TYR A 65 -2.20 -19.33 -17.00
C TYR A 65 -3.15 -18.43 -16.21
N VAL A 66 -2.64 -17.29 -15.75
CA VAL A 66 -3.37 -16.31 -14.96
C VAL A 66 -3.69 -15.12 -15.84
N LEU A 67 -4.98 -14.90 -16.10
CA LEU A 67 -5.42 -13.72 -16.85
C LEU A 67 -5.40 -12.50 -15.93
N TYR A 68 -4.73 -11.43 -16.36
CA TYR A 68 -4.59 -10.15 -15.65
C TYR A 68 -3.91 -10.30 -14.26
N PRO A 69 -2.62 -10.63 -14.26
CA PRO A 69 -1.88 -11.02 -13.05
C PRO A 69 -1.65 -9.91 -12.03
N GLN A 70 -1.86 -8.63 -12.39
CA GLN A 70 -1.46 -7.45 -11.60
C GLN A 70 -1.92 -7.47 -10.13
N PHE A 71 -3.10 -8.05 -9.86
CA PHE A 71 -3.70 -8.10 -8.51
C PHE A 71 -3.90 -9.53 -7.96
N SER A 72 -3.66 -10.56 -8.78
CA SER A 72 -3.99 -11.95 -8.43
C SER A 72 -2.78 -12.88 -8.45
N PHE A 73 -1.67 -12.48 -9.08
CA PHE A 73 -0.53 -13.37 -9.33
C PHE A 73 0.12 -13.86 -8.03
N GLU A 74 0.29 -13.01 -7.03
CA GLU A 74 0.88 -13.41 -5.74
C GLU A 74 0.00 -14.42 -5.00
N ARG A 75 -1.33 -14.25 -5.04
CA ARG A 75 -2.28 -15.19 -4.43
C ARG A 75 -2.29 -16.53 -5.17
N VAL A 76 -2.33 -16.49 -6.51
CA VAL A 76 -2.24 -17.69 -7.35
C VAL A 76 -0.92 -18.42 -7.12
N TYR A 77 0.18 -17.67 -7.09
CA TYR A 77 1.50 -18.19 -6.79
C TYR A 77 1.49 -18.93 -5.46
N SER A 78 1.06 -18.26 -4.39
CA SER A 78 1.03 -18.84 -3.04
C SER A 78 0.20 -20.12 -3.01
N ALA A 79 -1.02 -20.12 -3.56
CA ALA A 79 -1.87 -21.30 -3.61
C ALA A 79 -1.23 -22.48 -4.37
N ALA A 80 -0.63 -22.22 -5.54
CA ALA A 80 0.03 -23.26 -6.33
C ALA A 80 1.31 -23.79 -5.67
N ARG A 81 2.03 -22.94 -4.91
CA ARG A 81 3.20 -23.35 -4.13
C ARG A 81 2.82 -24.22 -2.95
N ASP A 82 1.80 -23.81 -2.19
CA ASP A 82 1.36 -24.51 -0.99
C ASP A 82 0.84 -25.92 -1.30
N LEU A 83 0.16 -26.08 -2.45
CA LEU A 83 -0.38 -27.36 -2.89
C LEU A 83 0.65 -28.23 -3.63
N GLY A 84 1.66 -27.62 -4.26
CA GLY A 84 2.64 -28.33 -5.08
C GLY A 84 3.38 -29.43 -4.30
N GLY A 85 3.31 -30.66 -4.81
CA GLY A 85 3.97 -31.83 -4.22
C GLY A 85 3.20 -32.50 -3.08
N SER A 86 2.00 -32.02 -2.74
CA SER A 86 1.10 -32.60 -1.72
C SER A 86 -0.10 -33.30 -2.39
N ASN A 87 -0.60 -34.39 -1.81
CA ASN A 87 -1.84 -35.08 -2.25
C ASN A 87 -1.90 -35.38 -3.76
N GLY A 88 -0.77 -35.74 -4.39
CA GLY A 88 -0.71 -36.02 -5.83
C GLY A 88 -0.74 -34.79 -6.75
N ILE A 89 -0.79 -33.57 -6.20
CA ILE A 89 -0.80 -32.32 -6.98
C ILE A 89 0.62 -32.01 -7.48
N PRO A 90 0.86 -31.92 -8.80
CA PRO A 90 2.17 -31.59 -9.34
C PRO A 90 2.53 -30.12 -9.06
N GLU A 91 3.82 -29.83 -8.95
CA GLU A 91 4.31 -28.45 -9.06
C GLU A 91 4.00 -27.89 -10.45
N MET A 92 3.84 -26.56 -10.58
CA MET A 92 3.36 -25.94 -11.83
C MET A 92 4.20 -24.74 -12.25
N ILE A 93 4.28 -24.52 -13.56
CA ILE A 93 4.71 -23.25 -14.14
C ILE A 93 3.51 -22.29 -14.11
N ILE A 94 3.71 -21.07 -13.63
CA ILE A 94 2.66 -20.06 -13.53
C ILE A 94 2.96 -18.93 -14.52
N VAL A 95 2.00 -18.62 -15.39
CA VAL A 95 2.15 -17.64 -16.47
C VAL A 95 1.05 -16.59 -16.39
N GLY A 96 1.40 -15.40 -15.91
CA GLY A 96 0.55 -14.23 -15.89
C GLY A 96 0.57 -13.51 -17.23
N ILE A 97 -0.60 -13.33 -17.84
CA ILE A 97 -0.73 -12.65 -19.14
C ILE A 97 -1.13 -11.20 -18.88
N CYS A 98 -0.20 -10.27 -19.08
CA CYS A 98 -0.40 -8.84 -18.82
C CYS A 98 -1.19 -8.16 -19.95
N ASP A 99 -2.04 -7.21 -19.56
CA ASP A 99 -2.72 -6.32 -20.51
C ASP A 99 -1.93 -5.04 -20.75
N ASP A 100 -2.40 -4.24 -21.68
CA ASP A 100 -1.86 -2.91 -22.00
C ASP A 100 -2.41 -1.80 -21.08
N GLY A 101 -3.05 -2.17 -19.96
CA GLY A 101 -3.71 -1.24 -19.03
C GLY A 101 -5.09 -0.75 -19.47
N SER A 102 -5.55 -1.06 -20.69
CA SER A 102 -6.84 -0.58 -21.20
C SER A 102 -8.07 -1.37 -20.70
N ARG A 103 -7.87 -2.55 -20.08
CA ARG A 103 -8.91 -3.51 -19.67
C ARG A 103 -9.87 -3.98 -20.77
N GLY A 104 -9.73 -3.51 -22.01
CA GLY A 104 -10.63 -3.80 -23.13
C GLY A 104 -10.36 -5.15 -23.81
N GLU A 105 -9.25 -5.79 -23.50
CA GLU A 105 -8.77 -6.98 -24.20
C GLU A 105 -9.52 -8.26 -23.84
N VAL A 106 -10.19 -8.28 -22.71
CA VAL A 106 -10.93 -9.46 -22.22
C VAL A 106 -12.39 -9.47 -22.68
N PHE A 107 -12.83 -8.47 -23.44
CA PHE A 107 -14.18 -8.38 -23.94
C PHE A 107 -14.27 -8.90 -25.39
N PRO A 108 -14.97 -10.02 -25.64
CA PRO A 108 -15.11 -10.57 -26.99
C PRO A 108 -16.19 -9.87 -27.83
N PHE A 109 -16.93 -8.94 -27.23
CA PHE A 109 -17.99 -8.14 -27.83
C PHE A 109 -17.90 -6.70 -27.33
N LYS A 110 -18.45 -5.75 -28.10
CA LYS A 110 -18.55 -4.35 -27.66
C LYS A 110 -19.59 -4.24 -26.56
N ILE A 111 -19.25 -3.51 -25.50
CA ILE A 111 -20.15 -3.28 -24.38
C ILE A 111 -20.89 -1.96 -24.62
N THR A 112 -22.21 -1.99 -24.52
CA THR A 112 -23.10 -0.83 -24.71
C THR A 112 -22.83 0.26 -23.67
N ARG A 113 -22.44 -0.12 -22.44
CA ARG A 113 -22.07 0.80 -21.34
C ARG A 113 -20.69 1.45 -21.50
N ASN A 114 -19.84 0.97 -22.41
CA ASN A 114 -18.56 1.58 -22.72
C ASN A 114 -18.29 1.46 -24.23
N PRO A 115 -18.88 2.34 -25.05
CA PRO A 115 -18.78 2.26 -26.51
C PRO A 115 -17.36 2.50 -27.05
N GLU A 116 -16.46 3.04 -26.23
CA GLU A 116 -15.04 3.19 -26.55
C GLU A 116 -14.24 1.88 -26.38
N ASN A 117 -14.82 0.87 -25.71
CA ASN A 117 -14.22 -0.45 -25.63
C ASN A 117 -14.06 -1.06 -27.04
N LYS A 118 -12.80 -1.35 -27.40
CA LYS A 118 -12.43 -1.86 -28.72
C LYS A 118 -12.83 -3.33 -28.96
N ALA A 119 -13.38 -4.05 -27.98
CA ALA A 119 -13.83 -5.44 -28.07
C ALA A 119 -12.78 -6.37 -28.73
N VAL A 120 -11.55 -6.31 -28.23
CA VAL A 120 -10.42 -6.99 -28.86
C VAL A 120 -10.19 -8.40 -28.30
N GLY A 121 -11.17 -9.01 -27.62
CA GLY A 121 -11.08 -10.37 -27.07
C GLY A 121 -10.69 -11.46 -28.08
N LYS A 122 -11.15 -11.35 -29.33
CA LYS A 122 -10.71 -12.27 -30.40
C LYS A 122 -9.23 -12.10 -30.73
N LYS A 123 -8.73 -10.86 -30.70
CA LYS A 123 -7.32 -10.54 -30.93
C LYS A 123 -6.47 -11.05 -29.75
N PHE A 124 -6.97 -10.87 -28.53
CA PHE A 124 -6.32 -11.36 -27.32
C PHE A 124 -6.21 -12.89 -27.31
N LEU A 125 -7.30 -13.61 -27.59
CA LEU A 125 -7.29 -15.07 -27.74
C LEU A 125 -6.30 -15.52 -28.83
N LYS A 126 -6.24 -14.79 -29.95
CA LYS A 126 -5.28 -15.08 -31.03
C LYS A 126 -3.82 -14.94 -30.54
N SER A 127 -3.50 -13.93 -29.73
CA SER A 127 -2.16 -13.77 -29.15
C SER A 127 -1.82 -14.91 -28.19
N ILE A 128 -2.77 -15.30 -27.31
CA ILE A 128 -2.59 -16.46 -26.42
C ILE A 128 -2.23 -17.73 -27.21
N LYS A 129 -2.98 -18.01 -28.28
CA LYS A 129 -2.82 -19.22 -29.10
C LYS A 129 -1.57 -19.22 -29.98
N LYS A 130 -1.22 -18.07 -30.59
CA LYS A 130 -0.16 -18.01 -31.60
C LYS A 130 1.19 -17.58 -31.06
N GLU A 131 1.22 -16.92 -29.91
CA GLU A 131 2.44 -16.30 -29.40
C GLU A 131 2.77 -16.84 -28.01
N ILE A 132 1.84 -16.68 -27.05
CA ILE A 132 2.13 -16.94 -25.64
C ILE A 132 2.35 -18.43 -25.37
N ILE A 133 1.37 -19.29 -25.71
CA ILE A 133 1.51 -20.74 -25.48
C ILE A 133 2.74 -21.29 -26.21
N PRO A 134 2.94 -21.05 -27.52
CA PRO A 134 4.13 -21.52 -28.22
C PRO A 134 5.44 -21.03 -27.62
N TYR A 135 5.49 -19.79 -27.12
CA TYR A 135 6.65 -19.27 -26.41
C TYR A 135 6.93 -20.07 -25.13
N ILE A 136 5.93 -20.27 -24.29
CA ILE A 136 6.08 -21.01 -23.02
C ILE A 136 6.53 -22.45 -23.27
N GLU A 137 5.93 -23.14 -24.24
CA GLU A 137 6.26 -24.54 -24.56
C GLU A 137 7.64 -24.70 -25.23
N LYS A 138 8.12 -23.65 -25.89
CA LYS A 138 9.47 -23.62 -26.47
C LYS A 138 10.54 -23.38 -25.40
N GLU A 139 10.31 -22.44 -24.50
CA GLU A 139 11.29 -21.99 -23.51
C GLU A 139 11.31 -22.89 -22.25
N TYR A 140 10.20 -23.58 -21.95
CA TYR A 140 10.05 -24.38 -20.74
C TYR A 140 9.53 -25.79 -21.04
N LYS A 141 9.92 -26.76 -20.20
CA LYS A 141 9.37 -28.11 -20.15
C LYS A 141 7.97 -28.13 -19.58
N THR A 142 6.99 -28.01 -20.46
CA THR A 142 5.57 -28.13 -20.14
C THR A 142 5.09 -29.54 -20.43
N ASP A 143 4.09 -30.03 -19.70
CA ASP A 143 3.28 -31.16 -20.14
C ASP A 143 2.02 -30.68 -20.87
N SER A 144 1.11 -31.60 -21.18
CA SER A 144 -0.13 -31.28 -21.92
C SER A 144 -1.22 -30.60 -21.08
N GLN A 145 -1.06 -30.50 -19.76
CA GLN A 145 -2.09 -29.96 -18.87
C GLN A 145 -1.95 -28.44 -18.75
N ARG A 146 -2.80 -27.74 -19.51
CA ARG A 146 -2.91 -26.27 -19.50
C ARG A 146 -4.14 -25.86 -18.71
N ILE A 147 -3.93 -25.10 -17.64
CA ILE A 147 -4.98 -24.59 -16.75
C ILE A 147 -5.12 -23.09 -16.97
N VAL A 148 -6.32 -22.56 -17.08
CA VAL A 148 -6.56 -21.11 -17.11
C VAL A 148 -7.36 -20.66 -15.89
N ALA A 149 -6.85 -19.63 -15.21
CA ALA A 149 -7.51 -18.97 -14.10
C ALA A 149 -7.93 -17.55 -14.51
N GLY A 150 -9.20 -17.24 -14.30
CA GLY A 150 -9.79 -15.93 -14.58
C GLY A 150 -10.64 -15.43 -13.42
N PHE A 151 -10.52 -14.14 -13.12
CA PHE A 151 -11.22 -13.42 -12.07
C PHE A 151 -12.12 -12.34 -12.68
N SER A 152 -13.37 -12.24 -12.23
CA SER A 152 -14.28 -11.16 -12.65
C SER A 152 -14.47 -11.13 -14.18
N ASN A 153 -14.16 -10.02 -14.86
CA ASN A 153 -14.17 -9.90 -16.33
C ASN A 153 -13.28 -10.94 -17.04
N THR A 154 -12.14 -11.30 -16.44
CA THR A 154 -11.26 -12.31 -17.03
C THR A 154 -11.76 -13.73 -16.79
N GLY A 155 -12.58 -13.94 -15.75
CA GLY A 155 -13.36 -15.18 -15.57
C GLY A 155 -14.41 -15.34 -16.67
N MET A 156 -15.12 -14.26 -17.02
CA MET A 156 -15.99 -14.24 -18.21
C MET A 156 -15.21 -14.57 -19.49
N PHE A 157 -14.01 -13.99 -19.66
CA PHE A 157 -13.18 -14.29 -20.83
C PHE A 157 -12.69 -15.73 -20.85
N ALA A 158 -12.29 -16.32 -19.71
CA ALA A 158 -11.94 -17.73 -19.62
C ALA A 158 -13.11 -18.64 -20.02
N THR A 159 -14.35 -18.30 -19.62
CA THR A 159 -15.56 -18.99 -20.11
C THR A 159 -15.75 -18.81 -21.62
N TYR A 160 -15.45 -17.62 -22.16
CA TYR A 160 -15.46 -17.39 -23.60
C TYR A 160 -14.43 -18.26 -24.34
N ILE A 161 -13.24 -18.47 -23.78
CA ILE A 161 -12.23 -19.39 -24.34
C ILE A 161 -12.79 -20.82 -24.37
N LEU A 162 -13.39 -21.29 -23.27
CA LEU A 162 -14.04 -22.60 -23.23
C LEU A 162 -15.08 -22.76 -24.35
N ASN A 163 -15.86 -21.72 -24.61
CA ASN A 163 -16.91 -21.76 -25.63
C ASN A 163 -16.40 -21.72 -27.08
N THR A 164 -15.21 -21.16 -27.32
CA THR A 164 -14.74 -20.87 -28.68
C THR A 164 -13.50 -21.64 -29.11
N ASP A 165 -12.68 -22.07 -28.16
CA ASP A 165 -11.48 -22.89 -28.38
C ASP A 165 -11.31 -23.86 -27.19
N PRO A 166 -12.25 -24.81 -26.99
CA PRO A 166 -12.26 -25.71 -25.81
C PRO A 166 -11.01 -26.59 -25.71
N ASP A 167 -10.28 -26.80 -26.81
CA ASP A 167 -9.06 -27.61 -26.83
C ASP A 167 -7.82 -26.85 -26.35
N LEU A 168 -7.91 -25.53 -26.21
CA LEU A 168 -6.76 -24.70 -25.83
C LEU A 168 -6.30 -24.98 -24.40
N PHE A 169 -7.24 -25.20 -23.48
CA PHE A 169 -6.99 -25.51 -22.07
C PHE A 169 -7.67 -26.83 -21.68
N SER A 170 -7.06 -27.56 -20.75
CA SER A 170 -7.62 -28.79 -20.18
C SER A 170 -8.50 -28.52 -18.96
N SER A 171 -8.28 -27.38 -18.28
CA SER A 171 -8.99 -27.05 -17.04
C SER A 171 -9.15 -25.54 -16.82
N TYR A 172 -10.21 -25.16 -16.11
CA TYR A 172 -10.63 -23.77 -15.92
C TYR A 172 -10.95 -23.50 -14.45
N ILE A 173 -10.39 -22.43 -13.90
CA ILE A 173 -10.69 -21.89 -12.57
C ILE A 173 -11.35 -20.51 -12.77
N LEU A 174 -12.62 -20.40 -12.41
CA LEU A 174 -13.45 -19.23 -12.67
C LEU A 174 -13.89 -18.61 -11.34
N SER A 175 -13.27 -17.49 -10.97
CA SER A 175 -13.53 -16.78 -9.71
C SER A 175 -14.38 -15.54 -9.96
N SER A 176 -15.54 -15.46 -9.32
CA SER A 176 -16.52 -14.38 -9.47
C SER A 176 -16.81 -14.01 -10.95
N PRO A 177 -17.05 -14.99 -11.85
CA PRO A 177 -17.09 -14.70 -13.29
C PRO A 177 -18.28 -13.82 -13.68
N MET A 178 -18.01 -12.66 -14.29
CA MET A 178 -19.05 -11.70 -14.69
C MET A 178 -19.76 -12.10 -15.99
N LEU A 179 -20.65 -13.10 -15.94
CA LEU A 179 -21.34 -13.60 -17.13
C LEU A 179 -22.56 -12.76 -17.56
N GLY A 180 -22.98 -11.81 -16.73
CA GLY A 180 -24.18 -10.97 -16.94
C GLY A 180 -24.08 -9.85 -17.99
N TYR A 181 -22.98 -9.75 -18.74
CA TYR A 181 -22.83 -8.71 -19.77
C TYR A 181 -23.67 -8.97 -21.02
N GLU A 182 -24.13 -7.88 -21.67
CA GLU A 182 -24.77 -7.86 -23.00
C GLU A 182 -25.78 -9.00 -23.21
N ASN A 183 -26.88 -8.97 -22.45
CA ASN A 183 -27.93 -10.00 -22.48
C ASN A 183 -27.41 -11.42 -22.18
N ASN A 184 -26.47 -11.54 -21.25
CA ASN A 184 -25.85 -12.80 -20.86
C ASN A 184 -25.10 -13.48 -22.02
N TYR A 185 -24.42 -12.71 -22.88
CA TYR A 185 -23.80 -13.21 -24.12
C TYR A 185 -22.99 -14.48 -23.91
N VAL A 186 -22.07 -14.50 -22.93
CA VAL A 186 -21.19 -15.66 -22.70
C VAL A 186 -21.96 -16.87 -22.17
N LEU A 187 -22.96 -16.66 -21.31
CA LEU A 187 -23.84 -17.74 -20.83
C LEU A 187 -24.66 -18.35 -21.99
N ASN A 188 -25.14 -17.52 -22.91
CA ASN A 188 -25.85 -17.98 -24.10
C ASN A 188 -24.91 -18.79 -25.00
N GLN A 189 -23.66 -18.35 -25.19
CA GLN A 189 -22.65 -19.13 -25.93
C GLN A 189 -22.36 -20.48 -25.25
N THR A 190 -22.26 -20.52 -23.92
CA THR A 190 -22.10 -21.79 -23.19
C THR A 190 -23.31 -22.71 -23.38
N THR A 191 -24.52 -22.14 -23.41
CA THR A 191 -25.74 -22.90 -23.70
C THR A 191 -25.69 -23.51 -25.10
N GLU A 192 -25.26 -22.76 -26.11
CA GLU A 192 -25.14 -23.27 -27.48
C GLU A 192 -24.03 -24.30 -27.61
N LEU A 193 -22.88 -24.12 -26.94
CA LEU A 193 -21.82 -25.13 -26.89
C LEU A 193 -22.36 -26.45 -26.33
N PHE A 194 -23.04 -26.41 -25.17
CA PHE A 194 -23.57 -27.61 -24.51
C PHE A 194 -24.63 -28.34 -25.33
N LYS A 195 -25.37 -27.63 -26.20
CA LYS A 195 -26.26 -28.25 -27.18
C LYS A 195 -25.51 -28.89 -28.35
N ALA A 196 -24.36 -28.33 -28.73
CA ALA A 196 -23.62 -28.72 -29.93
C ALA A 196 -22.67 -29.90 -29.71
N ILE A 197 -22.21 -30.14 -28.47
CA ILE A 197 -21.23 -31.18 -28.17
C ILE A 197 -21.79 -32.21 -27.19
N GLU A 198 -21.60 -33.49 -27.49
CA GLU A 198 -22.02 -34.57 -26.59
C GLU A 198 -20.99 -34.86 -25.50
N ASN A 199 -19.70 -34.67 -25.81
CA ASN A 199 -18.59 -34.98 -24.91
C ASN A 199 -17.61 -33.81 -24.82
N LEU A 200 -17.28 -33.39 -23.60
CA LEU A 200 -16.35 -32.31 -23.29
C LEU A 200 -15.47 -32.72 -22.11
N ASN A 201 -14.36 -33.41 -22.38
CA ASN A 201 -13.41 -33.87 -21.36
C ASN A 201 -12.60 -32.70 -20.78
N LYS A 202 -13.21 -31.93 -19.88
CA LYS A 202 -12.61 -30.75 -19.22
C LYS A 202 -12.96 -30.73 -17.74
N LYS A 203 -12.15 -30.01 -16.96
CA LYS A 203 -12.46 -29.70 -15.55
C LYS A 203 -12.75 -28.21 -15.39
N VAL A 204 -13.89 -27.87 -14.79
CA VAL A 204 -14.31 -26.47 -14.58
C VAL A 204 -14.67 -26.24 -13.13
N TYR A 205 -13.85 -25.46 -12.42
CA TYR A 205 -14.12 -25.00 -11.08
C TYR A 205 -14.67 -23.57 -11.11
N ILE A 206 -15.78 -23.34 -10.41
CA ILE A 206 -16.44 -22.04 -10.33
C ILE A 206 -16.66 -21.69 -8.86
N VAL A 207 -16.30 -20.46 -8.48
CA VAL A 207 -16.49 -19.97 -7.12
C VAL A 207 -16.91 -18.51 -7.13
N TYR A 208 -17.82 -18.12 -6.24
CA TYR A 208 -18.24 -16.74 -6.05
C TYR A 208 -18.63 -16.49 -4.58
N GLY A 209 -18.55 -15.23 -4.16
CA GLY A 209 -18.96 -14.83 -2.81
C GLY A 209 -20.46 -14.52 -2.74
N GLU A 210 -21.06 -14.68 -1.57
CA GLU A 210 -22.46 -14.28 -1.33
C GLU A 210 -22.68 -12.76 -1.54
N LYS A 211 -21.64 -11.95 -1.29
CA LYS A 211 -21.68 -10.48 -1.41
C LYS A 211 -21.02 -9.96 -2.71
N ASP A 212 -21.00 -10.77 -3.75
CA ASP A 212 -20.46 -10.39 -5.06
C ASP A 212 -21.33 -9.34 -5.78
N TYR A 213 -20.86 -8.81 -6.91
CA TYR A 213 -21.66 -7.88 -7.71
C TYR A 213 -22.92 -8.55 -8.26
N ASN A 214 -24.01 -7.79 -8.39
CA ASN A 214 -25.27 -8.27 -8.95
C ASN A 214 -25.11 -8.95 -10.32
N SER A 215 -24.17 -8.50 -11.16
CA SER A 215 -23.88 -9.10 -12.47
C SER A 215 -23.33 -10.54 -12.39
N VAL A 216 -22.72 -10.91 -11.25
CA VAL A 216 -22.30 -12.28 -10.93
C VAL A 216 -23.47 -13.02 -10.27
N ILE A 217 -23.97 -12.52 -9.14
CA ILE A 217 -25.00 -13.21 -8.32
C ILE A 217 -26.25 -13.56 -9.14
N THR A 218 -26.71 -12.66 -10.01
CA THR A 218 -27.94 -12.90 -10.79
C THR A 218 -27.77 -13.95 -11.90
N THR A 219 -26.54 -14.21 -12.36
CA THR A 219 -26.28 -15.17 -13.45
C THR A 219 -25.86 -16.55 -12.96
N MET A 220 -25.24 -16.66 -11.79
CA MET A 220 -24.75 -17.94 -11.25
C MET A 220 -25.86 -19.00 -11.10
N PRO A 221 -27.09 -18.70 -10.62
CA PRO A 221 -28.18 -19.68 -10.58
C PRO A 221 -28.54 -20.23 -11.96
N SER A 222 -28.50 -19.39 -13.00
CA SER A 222 -28.78 -19.81 -14.38
C SER A 222 -27.67 -20.70 -14.92
N LEU A 223 -26.40 -20.38 -14.65
CA LEU A 223 -25.27 -21.22 -15.02
C LEU A 223 -25.30 -22.57 -14.29
N ARG A 224 -25.60 -22.57 -12.98
CA ARG A 224 -25.76 -23.79 -12.18
C ARG A 224 -26.80 -24.71 -12.81
N LYS A 225 -27.98 -24.16 -13.11
CA LYS A 225 -29.06 -24.90 -13.77
C LYS A 225 -28.65 -25.45 -15.14
N LEU A 226 -27.87 -24.69 -15.91
CA LEU A 226 -27.34 -25.14 -17.19
C LEU A 226 -26.35 -26.31 -17.02
N LEU A 227 -25.46 -26.24 -16.04
CA LEU A 227 -24.50 -27.31 -15.73
C LEU A 227 -25.21 -28.58 -15.24
N GLU A 228 -26.20 -28.46 -14.36
CA GLU A 228 -26.96 -29.59 -13.82
C GLU A 228 -27.78 -30.32 -14.89
N ASN A 229 -28.39 -29.58 -15.81
CA ASN A 229 -29.32 -30.17 -16.78
C ASN A 229 -28.71 -30.47 -18.15
N ASN A 230 -27.63 -29.78 -18.52
CA ASN A 230 -27.13 -29.77 -19.90
C ASN A 230 -25.61 -29.93 -20.01
N ALA A 231 -24.86 -30.16 -18.92
CA ALA A 231 -23.42 -30.42 -19.04
C ALA A 231 -23.15 -31.62 -19.97
N PRO A 232 -22.24 -31.47 -20.97
CA PRO A 232 -21.83 -32.58 -21.81
C PRO A 232 -21.19 -33.71 -20.99
N LYS A 233 -21.21 -34.94 -21.53
CA LYS A 233 -20.49 -36.07 -20.92
C LYS A 233 -19.00 -35.72 -20.79
N GLY A 234 -18.33 -36.25 -19.78
CA GLY A 234 -16.90 -36.01 -19.56
C GLY A 234 -16.55 -34.63 -18.96
N LEU A 235 -17.50 -33.68 -18.90
CA LEU A 235 -17.29 -32.41 -18.21
C LEU A 235 -17.40 -32.63 -16.70
N LYS A 236 -16.26 -32.55 -16.01
CA LYS A 236 -16.24 -32.51 -14.54
C LYS A 236 -16.31 -31.06 -14.10
N TRP A 237 -17.26 -30.73 -13.23
CA TRP A 237 -17.43 -29.36 -12.76
C TRP A 237 -17.82 -29.30 -11.29
N LYS A 238 -17.46 -28.19 -10.64
CA LYS A 238 -17.85 -27.87 -9.27
C LYS A 238 -18.14 -26.37 -9.19
N MET A 239 -19.23 -26.01 -8.53
CA MET A 239 -19.63 -24.62 -8.31
C MET A 239 -19.92 -24.37 -6.83
N GLU A 240 -19.17 -23.46 -6.21
CA GLU A 240 -19.26 -23.10 -4.80
C GLU A 240 -19.66 -21.65 -4.60
N GLU A 241 -20.54 -21.41 -3.63
CA GLU A 241 -20.89 -20.10 -3.10
C GLU A 241 -20.30 -20.00 -1.70
N LEU A 242 -19.53 -18.93 -1.44
CA LEU A 242 -18.82 -18.75 -0.18
C LEU A 242 -19.51 -17.68 0.67
N GLU A 243 -20.01 -18.11 1.83
CA GLU A 243 -20.65 -17.25 2.84
C GLU A 243 -19.62 -16.29 3.45
N GLY A 244 -19.98 -15.02 3.61
CA GLY A 244 -19.13 -13.99 4.23
C GLY A 244 -17.93 -13.51 3.40
N GLU A 245 -17.67 -14.13 2.24
CA GLU A 245 -16.64 -13.69 1.29
C GLU A 245 -17.19 -12.60 0.34
N GLY A 246 -16.30 -11.67 -0.04
CA GLY A 246 -16.62 -10.55 -0.93
C GLY A 246 -16.42 -10.86 -2.42
N HIS A 247 -16.25 -9.82 -3.23
CA HIS A 247 -15.88 -9.95 -4.64
C HIS A 247 -14.49 -10.60 -4.79
N VAL A 248 -14.40 -11.68 -5.58
CA VAL A 248 -13.19 -12.50 -5.79
C VAL A 248 -12.70 -13.15 -4.48
N PRO A 249 -13.26 -14.31 -4.09
CA PRO A 249 -12.92 -14.97 -2.83
C PRO A 249 -11.43 -15.34 -2.71
N TYR A 250 -10.90 -15.32 -1.49
CA TYR A 250 -9.47 -15.54 -1.28
C TYR A 250 -9.00 -16.98 -1.56
N THR A 251 -9.88 -17.96 -1.33
CA THR A 251 -9.55 -19.40 -1.47
C THR A 251 -9.79 -19.95 -2.87
N ASP A 252 -10.07 -19.06 -3.84
CA ASP A 252 -10.57 -19.41 -5.17
C ASP A 252 -9.66 -20.35 -5.95
N VAL A 253 -8.40 -19.96 -6.13
CA VAL A 253 -7.43 -20.75 -6.91
C VAL A 253 -6.95 -21.97 -6.12
N TYR A 254 -6.85 -21.86 -4.80
CA TYR A 254 -6.48 -22.98 -3.93
C TYR A 254 -7.46 -24.15 -4.10
N ARG A 255 -8.76 -23.92 -3.88
CA ARG A 255 -9.79 -24.95 -4.05
C ARG A 255 -9.93 -25.41 -5.50
N GLY A 256 -9.71 -24.49 -6.45
CA GLY A 256 -9.72 -24.82 -7.87
C GLY A 256 -8.61 -25.80 -8.27
N ILE A 257 -7.39 -25.63 -7.73
CA ILE A 257 -6.29 -26.55 -7.95
C ILE A 257 -6.60 -27.92 -7.33
N GLU A 258 -7.07 -27.97 -6.09
CA GLU A 258 -7.47 -29.23 -5.45
C GLU A 258 -8.50 -30.01 -6.28
N PHE A 259 -9.54 -29.32 -6.77
CA PHE A 259 -10.55 -29.92 -7.64
C PHE A 259 -9.97 -30.44 -8.98
N ILE A 260 -9.05 -29.68 -9.59
CA ILE A 260 -8.44 -30.10 -10.86
C ILE A 260 -7.63 -31.38 -10.71
N PHE A 261 -7.00 -31.60 -9.56
CA PHE A 261 -6.13 -32.75 -9.32
C PHE A 261 -6.76 -33.83 -8.43
N GLU A 262 -8.04 -33.73 -8.10
CA GLU A 262 -8.75 -34.66 -7.18
C GLU A 262 -8.74 -36.13 -7.61
N ASP A 263 -8.57 -36.41 -8.91
CA ASP A 263 -8.57 -37.77 -9.47
C ASP A 263 -7.16 -38.31 -9.76
N VAL A 264 -6.11 -37.54 -9.46
CA VAL A 264 -4.74 -38.01 -9.69
C VAL A 264 -4.38 -38.96 -8.56
N GLU A 265 -4.30 -40.27 -8.87
CA GLU A 265 -3.72 -41.25 -7.96
C GLU A 265 -2.35 -40.75 -7.50
N GLU A 266 -2.05 -40.92 -6.21
CA GLU A 266 -0.79 -40.50 -5.60
C GLU A 266 0.38 -41.15 -6.36
N ILE A 267 0.95 -40.42 -7.33
CA ILE A 267 2.10 -40.90 -8.09
C ILE A 267 3.26 -40.92 -7.09
N GLN A 268 3.60 -42.12 -6.61
CA GLN A 268 4.85 -42.33 -5.89
C GLN A 268 6.00 -41.95 -6.82
N GLN A 269 6.48 -40.71 -6.67
CA GLN A 269 7.74 -40.31 -7.29
C GLN A 269 8.83 -41.26 -6.78
N PRO A 270 9.81 -41.66 -7.62
CA PRO A 270 10.91 -42.50 -7.17
C PRO A 270 11.55 -41.86 -5.94
N GLN A 271 11.66 -42.61 -4.84
CA GLN A 271 12.23 -42.09 -3.62
C GLN A 271 13.71 -41.80 -3.84
N THR A 272 14.02 -40.51 -3.90
CA THR A 272 15.37 -39.99 -3.92
C THR A 272 15.76 -39.63 -2.49
N ILE A 273 17.06 -39.46 -2.24
CA ILE A 273 17.51 -38.87 -0.98
C ILE A 273 16.80 -37.54 -0.68
N PHE A 274 16.49 -36.73 -1.70
CA PHE A 274 15.81 -35.44 -1.54
C PHE A 274 14.34 -35.56 -1.12
N THR A 275 13.58 -36.50 -1.70
CA THR A 275 12.18 -36.75 -1.29
C THR A 275 12.12 -37.30 0.13
N LEU A 276 13.03 -38.21 0.48
CA LEU A 276 13.14 -38.77 1.83
C LEU A 276 13.49 -37.70 2.86
N ILE A 277 14.38 -36.77 2.52
CA ILE A 277 14.71 -35.63 3.37
C ILE A 277 13.48 -34.75 3.56
N ARG A 278 12.79 -34.35 2.49
CA ARG A 278 11.55 -33.55 2.57
C ARG A 278 10.52 -34.22 3.49
N ASP A 279 10.32 -35.52 3.32
CA ASP A 279 9.34 -36.29 4.08
C ASP A 279 9.82 -36.56 5.53
N GLY A 280 11.12 -36.39 5.80
CA GLY A 280 11.72 -36.55 7.12
C GLY A 280 12.07 -37.99 7.49
N ASN A 281 12.21 -38.88 6.52
CA ASN A 281 12.47 -40.30 6.74
C ASN A 281 13.97 -40.56 6.97
N ILE A 282 14.45 -40.29 8.19
CA ILE A 282 15.87 -40.41 8.54
C ILE A 282 16.42 -41.83 8.41
N ALA A 283 15.61 -42.86 8.68
CA ALA A 283 16.07 -44.25 8.61
C ALA A 283 16.49 -44.61 7.18
N GLU A 284 15.65 -44.30 6.20
CA GLU A 284 15.94 -44.57 4.80
C GLU A 284 17.02 -43.64 4.22
N VAL A 285 17.12 -42.40 4.69
CA VAL A 285 18.26 -41.53 4.35
C VAL A 285 19.58 -42.14 4.83
N LYS A 286 19.61 -42.68 6.05
CA LYS A 286 20.80 -43.35 6.61
C LYS A 286 21.18 -44.59 5.80
N ASP A 287 20.21 -45.41 5.43
CA ASP A 287 20.44 -46.61 4.63
C ASP A 287 20.97 -46.26 3.23
N LEU A 288 20.36 -45.29 2.54
CA LEU A 288 20.82 -44.85 1.22
C LEU A 288 22.24 -44.26 1.24
N VAL A 289 22.56 -43.42 2.24
CA VAL A 289 23.91 -42.86 2.37
C VAL A 289 24.94 -43.93 2.69
N LYS A 290 24.55 -44.97 3.45
CA LYS A 290 25.43 -46.11 3.74
C LYS A 290 25.72 -46.95 2.49
N GLU A 291 24.71 -47.17 1.64
CA GLU A 291 24.85 -47.91 0.39
C GLU A 291 25.59 -47.11 -0.68
N ASN A 292 25.35 -45.81 -0.76
CA ASN A 292 25.98 -44.89 -1.70
C ASN A 292 26.43 -43.60 -1.00
N PRO A 293 27.64 -43.61 -0.40
CA PRO A 293 28.18 -42.45 0.31
C PRO A 293 28.28 -41.17 -0.53
N GLY A 294 28.40 -41.29 -1.87
CA GLY A 294 28.44 -40.13 -2.76
C GLY A 294 27.13 -39.33 -2.80
N LEU A 295 26.03 -39.86 -2.27
CA LEU A 295 24.76 -39.14 -2.21
C LEU A 295 24.81 -37.93 -1.29
N VAL A 296 25.68 -37.88 -0.27
CA VAL A 296 25.75 -36.79 0.71
C VAL A 296 25.98 -35.41 0.08
N ASP A 297 26.71 -35.38 -1.04
CA ASP A 297 27.00 -34.17 -1.83
C ASP A 297 26.40 -34.23 -3.24
N SER A 298 25.46 -35.16 -3.47
CA SER A 298 24.66 -35.14 -4.70
C SER A 298 23.85 -33.85 -4.77
N THR A 299 23.37 -33.47 -5.96
CA THR A 299 22.65 -32.20 -6.11
C THR A 299 21.31 -32.37 -6.80
N ASN A 300 20.29 -31.69 -6.29
CA ASN A 300 19.00 -31.51 -6.96
C ASN A 300 18.73 -30.01 -7.13
N SER A 301 18.52 -29.57 -8.36
CA SER A 301 18.50 -28.13 -8.75
C SER A 301 19.68 -27.33 -8.18
N GLY A 302 20.84 -27.98 -8.07
CA GLY A 302 22.06 -27.38 -7.53
C GLY A 302 22.11 -27.28 -6.00
N TYR A 303 21.18 -27.86 -5.24
CA TYR A 303 21.25 -27.93 -3.78
C TYR A 303 21.66 -29.33 -3.30
N THR A 304 22.52 -29.39 -2.30
CA THR A 304 22.92 -30.65 -1.64
C THR A 304 21.86 -31.14 -0.66
N PRO A 305 21.86 -32.44 -0.29
CA PRO A 305 21.05 -32.98 0.80
C PRO A 305 21.09 -32.14 2.07
N LEU A 306 22.26 -31.60 2.43
CA LEU A 306 22.41 -30.77 3.63
C LEU A 306 21.61 -29.47 3.50
N ILE A 307 21.72 -28.77 2.38
CA ILE A 307 20.95 -27.53 2.15
C ILE A 307 19.45 -27.83 2.09
N PHE A 308 19.06 -28.97 1.50
CA PHE A 308 17.67 -29.44 1.46
C PHE A 308 17.13 -29.76 2.86
N ALA A 309 17.91 -30.46 3.68
CA ALA A 309 17.53 -30.78 5.05
C ALA A 309 17.38 -29.53 5.91
N ILE A 310 18.25 -28.53 5.72
CA ILE A 310 18.13 -27.22 6.34
C ILE A 310 16.82 -26.56 5.88
N TYR A 311 16.57 -26.45 4.57
CA TYR A 311 15.36 -25.85 4.00
C TYR A 311 14.06 -26.39 4.62
N TYR A 312 13.96 -27.72 4.77
CA TYR A 312 12.79 -28.40 5.36
C TYR A 312 12.85 -28.57 6.88
N ARG A 313 13.82 -27.92 7.56
CA ARG A 313 14.03 -27.97 9.02
C ARG A 313 14.19 -29.38 9.59
N LYS A 314 14.88 -30.25 8.87
CA LYS A 314 15.14 -31.64 9.27
C LYS A 314 16.45 -31.70 10.05
N ASN A 315 16.40 -31.31 11.32
CA ASN A 315 17.59 -31.16 12.16
C ASN A 315 18.38 -32.47 12.33
N GLU A 316 17.73 -33.59 12.61
CA GLU A 316 18.42 -34.88 12.79
C GLU A 316 19.09 -35.38 11.51
N ILE A 317 18.46 -35.12 10.36
CA ILE A 317 19.03 -35.45 9.04
C ILE A 317 20.22 -34.54 8.74
N SER A 318 20.10 -33.23 9.03
CA SER A 318 21.20 -32.28 8.87
C SER A 318 22.41 -32.69 9.71
N ASP A 319 22.19 -33.10 10.96
CA ASP A 319 23.23 -33.59 11.85
C ASP A 319 23.91 -34.85 11.29
N PHE A 320 23.12 -35.82 10.83
CA PHE A 320 23.64 -37.02 10.18
C PHE A 320 24.48 -36.71 8.92
N LEU A 321 24.03 -35.78 8.08
CA LEU A 321 24.77 -35.40 6.87
C LEU A 321 26.10 -34.70 7.21
N LEU A 322 26.11 -33.83 8.23
CA LEU A 322 27.33 -33.21 8.75
C LEU A 322 28.30 -34.25 9.32
N GLU A 323 27.81 -35.23 10.08
CA GLU A 323 28.61 -36.35 10.60
C GLU A 323 29.24 -37.20 9.47
N ASN A 324 28.59 -37.26 8.31
CA ASN A 324 29.07 -37.95 7.11
C ASN A 324 29.82 -37.04 6.14
N LYS A 325 30.37 -35.92 6.63
CA LYS A 325 31.25 -35.00 5.89
C LYS A 325 30.61 -34.36 4.66
N ALA A 326 29.30 -34.10 4.67
CA ALA A 326 28.67 -33.28 3.65
C ALA A 326 29.40 -31.93 3.53
N ASP A 327 29.60 -31.44 2.31
CA ASP A 327 30.25 -30.16 2.04
C ASP A 327 29.36 -29.00 2.51
N ILE A 328 29.65 -28.54 3.73
CA ILE A 328 28.95 -27.45 4.39
C ILE A 328 29.10 -26.11 3.67
N ASN A 329 30.13 -25.96 2.83
CA ASN A 329 30.45 -24.73 2.10
C ASN A 329 30.05 -24.81 0.61
N TYR A 330 29.39 -25.89 0.20
CA TYR A 330 28.90 -26.04 -1.16
C TYR A 330 27.92 -24.90 -1.48
N GLN A 331 28.24 -24.14 -2.52
CA GLN A 331 27.35 -23.10 -3.04
C GLN A 331 26.55 -23.64 -4.21
N ASN A 332 25.23 -23.42 -4.18
CA ASN A 332 24.39 -23.66 -5.35
C ASN A 332 24.99 -22.92 -6.57
N PRO A 333 25.25 -23.60 -7.71
CA PRO A 333 25.93 -23.00 -8.85
C PRO A 333 25.22 -21.76 -9.43
N THR A 334 23.89 -21.73 -9.32
CA THR A 334 23.04 -20.67 -9.86
C THR A 334 22.81 -19.58 -8.85
N THR A 335 22.43 -19.91 -7.61
CA THR A 335 22.01 -18.90 -6.60
C THR A 335 23.14 -18.46 -5.68
N LYS A 336 24.25 -19.20 -5.65
CA LYS A 336 25.37 -19.05 -4.70
C LYS A 336 24.97 -19.16 -3.22
N ILE A 337 23.81 -19.75 -2.94
CA ILE A 337 23.35 -20.04 -1.58
C ILE A 337 24.05 -21.31 -1.08
N ASP A 338 24.64 -21.23 0.11
CA ASP A 338 25.22 -22.34 0.85
C ASP A 338 24.35 -22.74 2.06
N ALA A 339 24.81 -23.70 2.86
CA ALA A 339 24.10 -24.16 4.05
C ALA A 339 23.89 -23.04 5.08
N LEU A 340 24.89 -22.18 5.28
CA LEU A 340 24.83 -21.10 6.25
C LEU A 340 23.79 -20.04 5.83
N ILE A 341 23.83 -19.54 4.59
CA ILE A 341 22.87 -18.57 4.07
C ILE A 341 21.45 -19.16 4.07
N MET A 342 21.28 -20.42 3.68
CA MET A 342 19.96 -21.07 3.71
C MET A 342 19.37 -21.11 5.13
N SER A 343 20.20 -21.37 6.14
CA SER A 343 19.74 -21.48 7.54
C SER A 343 19.12 -20.18 8.07
N LEU A 344 19.49 -19.02 7.52
CA LEU A 344 19.01 -17.70 7.96
C LEU A 344 17.49 -17.53 7.75
N ARG A 345 16.88 -18.30 6.84
CA ARG A 345 15.42 -18.32 6.63
C ARG A 345 14.63 -18.75 7.85
N HIS A 346 15.27 -19.45 8.78
CA HIS A 346 14.62 -19.96 9.98
C HIS A 346 14.84 -19.08 11.20
N ARG A 347 15.76 -18.10 11.13
CA ARG A 347 16.18 -17.25 12.26
C ARG A 347 16.54 -18.08 13.50
N ASP A 348 17.16 -19.24 13.28
CA ASP A 348 17.58 -20.16 14.33
C ASP A 348 19.07 -20.00 14.63
N LEU A 349 19.37 -19.27 15.69
CA LEU A 349 20.74 -19.06 16.17
C LEU A 349 21.46 -20.37 16.52
N SER A 350 20.73 -21.39 17.00
CA SER A 350 21.32 -22.68 17.38
C SER A 350 21.82 -23.43 16.15
N LEU A 351 21.05 -23.41 15.07
CA LEU A 351 21.44 -23.99 13.79
C LEU A 351 22.64 -23.26 13.20
N VAL A 352 22.62 -21.92 13.18
CA VAL A 352 23.76 -21.11 12.70
C VAL A 352 25.03 -21.43 13.49
N LYS A 353 24.95 -21.46 14.84
CA LYS A 353 26.07 -21.83 15.72
C LYS A 353 26.60 -23.22 15.39
N LYS A 354 25.71 -24.18 15.16
CA LYS A 354 26.08 -25.55 14.80
C LYS A 354 26.82 -25.61 13.46
N LEU A 355 26.32 -24.92 12.43
CA LEU A 355 26.95 -24.90 11.11
C LEU A 355 28.35 -24.26 11.17
N VAL A 356 28.47 -23.10 11.81
CA VAL A 356 29.77 -22.42 11.99
C VAL A 356 30.75 -23.30 12.78
N LYS A 357 30.31 -23.98 13.84
CA LYS A 357 31.16 -24.93 14.60
C LYS A 357 31.62 -26.14 13.76
N ASN A 358 30.83 -26.54 12.75
CA ASN A 358 31.17 -27.61 11.81
C ASN A 358 31.97 -27.11 10.59
N GLY A 359 32.45 -25.86 10.61
CA GLY A 359 33.33 -25.33 9.57
C GLY A 359 32.64 -24.61 8.42
N ALA A 360 31.39 -24.17 8.60
CA ALA A 360 30.76 -23.25 7.66
C ALA A 360 31.57 -21.94 7.59
N ASN A 361 31.90 -21.51 6.39
CA ASN A 361 32.59 -20.26 6.11
C ASN A 361 31.59 -19.11 6.22
N ILE A 362 31.76 -18.29 7.25
CA ILE A 362 30.89 -17.16 7.58
C ILE A 362 30.90 -16.02 6.54
N ASP A 363 31.92 -16.00 5.68
CA ASP A 363 32.18 -14.92 4.72
C ASP A 363 31.82 -15.29 3.28
N ILE A 364 31.13 -16.42 3.06
CA ILE A 364 30.61 -16.79 1.74
C ILE A 364 29.61 -15.72 1.26
N GLN A 365 29.81 -15.27 0.02
CA GLN A 365 28.96 -14.29 -0.64
C GLN A 365 28.01 -14.96 -1.65
N ASN A 366 26.73 -14.57 -1.61
CA ASN A 366 25.74 -14.97 -2.62
C ASN A 366 25.91 -14.17 -3.94
N ASN A 367 24.99 -14.31 -4.90
CA ASN A 367 25.01 -13.55 -6.17
C ASN A 367 24.90 -12.03 -6.01
N ASN A 368 24.38 -11.56 -4.88
CA ASN A 368 24.29 -10.16 -4.52
C ASN A 368 25.54 -9.65 -3.78
N MET A 369 26.60 -10.47 -3.76
CA MET A 369 27.79 -10.27 -2.93
C MET A 369 27.48 -10.15 -1.42
N GLU A 370 26.33 -10.65 -0.97
CA GLU A 370 25.95 -10.56 0.43
C GLU A 370 26.50 -11.75 1.21
N THR A 371 27.16 -11.45 2.33
CA THR A 371 27.51 -12.45 3.34
C THR A 371 26.32 -12.75 4.26
N ALA A 372 26.42 -13.79 5.08
CA ALA A 372 25.43 -14.07 6.12
C ALA A 372 25.17 -12.85 7.03
N LEU A 373 26.22 -12.08 7.35
CA LEU A 373 26.10 -10.89 8.17
C LEU A 373 25.22 -9.80 7.51
N HIS A 374 25.42 -9.51 6.22
CA HIS A 374 24.59 -8.56 5.47
C HIS A 374 23.09 -8.93 5.54
N ILE A 375 22.77 -10.19 5.30
CA ILE A 375 21.40 -10.70 5.31
C ILE A 375 20.77 -10.57 6.70
N THR A 376 21.51 -10.89 7.76
CA THR A 376 21.01 -10.78 9.15
C THR A 376 20.75 -9.34 9.58
N LEU A 377 21.55 -8.38 9.10
CA LEU A 377 21.37 -6.95 9.36
C LEU A 377 20.12 -6.39 8.68
N ARG A 378 19.81 -6.80 7.44
CA ARG A 378 18.58 -6.35 6.75
C ARG A 378 17.30 -6.94 7.33
N SER A 379 17.40 -8.14 7.89
CA SER A 379 16.26 -8.86 8.50
C SER A 379 16.08 -8.57 9.99
N ASN A 380 16.91 -7.70 10.57
CA ASN A 380 16.98 -7.38 12.00
C ASN A 380 17.12 -8.62 12.91
N SER A 381 17.90 -9.61 12.46
CA SER A 381 18.26 -10.80 13.24
C SER A 381 19.49 -10.50 14.10
N ASN A 382 19.31 -9.65 15.12
CA ASN A 382 20.41 -9.04 15.88
C ASN A 382 21.25 -10.05 16.67
N ASP A 383 20.64 -11.10 17.21
CA ASP A 383 21.31 -12.19 17.93
C ASP A 383 22.25 -13.01 17.04
N ILE A 384 21.82 -13.30 15.81
CA ILE A 384 22.65 -13.96 14.80
C ILE A 384 23.74 -13.01 14.30
N SER A 385 23.42 -11.74 14.06
CA SER A 385 24.39 -10.72 13.67
C SER A 385 25.51 -10.60 14.70
N GLU A 386 25.16 -10.47 15.98
CA GLU A 386 26.11 -10.42 17.09
C GLU A 386 26.98 -11.67 17.16
N TYR A 387 26.40 -12.86 16.95
CA TYR A 387 27.16 -14.10 16.90
C TYR A 387 28.16 -14.12 15.74
N LEU A 388 27.74 -13.80 14.51
CA LEU A 388 28.61 -13.79 13.34
C LEU A 388 29.77 -12.80 13.49
N ILE A 389 29.51 -11.61 14.01
CA ILE A 389 30.55 -10.62 14.31
C ILE A 389 31.54 -11.14 15.34
N ASN A 390 31.06 -11.82 16.39
CA ASN A 390 31.93 -12.40 17.42
C ASN A 390 32.65 -13.69 16.96
N ALA A 391 32.10 -14.39 15.98
CA ALA A 391 32.73 -15.53 15.31
C ALA A 391 33.81 -15.11 14.31
N GLY A 392 33.97 -13.80 14.06
CA GLY A 392 35.06 -13.26 13.25
C GLY A 392 34.70 -12.96 11.79
N ALA A 393 33.42 -12.71 11.48
CA ALA A 393 33.00 -12.34 10.13
C ALA A 393 33.76 -11.10 9.64
N ASP A 394 34.17 -11.09 8.37
CA ASP A 394 34.87 -9.96 7.77
C ASP A 394 33.90 -8.78 7.57
N LEU A 395 34.16 -7.71 8.32
CA LEU A 395 33.35 -6.50 8.34
C LEU A 395 33.59 -5.59 7.12
N ASN A 396 34.59 -5.90 6.29
CA ASN A 396 34.98 -5.09 5.13
C ASN A 396 34.46 -5.63 3.80
N LEU A 397 33.87 -6.82 3.79
CA LEU A 397 33.20 -7.33 2.59
C LEU A 397 32.01 -6.43 2.26
N VAL A 398 31.80 -6.22 0.96
CA VAL A 398 30.74 -5.36 0.43
C VAL A 398 29.74 -6.16 -0.39
N ASP A 399 28.47 -5.75 -0.34
CA ASP A 399 27.44 -6.23 -1.24
C ASP A 399 27.55 -5.59 -2.66
N ASN A 400 26.63 -5.95 -3.56
CA ASN A 400 26.58 -5.39 -4.92
C ASN A 400 26.32 -3.87 -4.98
N ASN A 401 25.92 -3.25 -3.87
CA ASN A 401 25.75 -1.80 -3.74
C ASN A 401 26.96 -1.14 -3.04
N GLU A 402 28.08 -1.86 -2.94
CA GLU A 402 29.30 -1.43 -2.25
C GLU A 402 29.10 -1.15 -0.75
N LYS A 403 28.06 -1.73 -0.12
CA LYS A 403 27.77 -1.53 1.29
C LYS A 403 28.47 -2.57 2.15
N THR A 404 29.20 -2.10 3.17
CA THR A 404 29.76 -2.96 4.22
C THR A 404 28.70 -3.29 5.29
N ALA A 405 29.02 -4.24 6.16
CA ALA A 405 28.19 -4.55 7.33
C ALA A 405 27.87 -3.32 8.20
N LEU A 406 28.81 -2.38 8.35
CA LEU A 406 28.57 -1.14 9.10
C LEU A 406 27.49 -0.28 8.42
N VAL A 407 27.59 -0.10 7.11
CA VAL A 407 26.63 0.70 6.31
C VAL A 407 25.24 0.07 6.41
N THR A 408 25.13 -1.25 6.19
CA THR A 408 23.86 -1.97 6.29
C THR A 408 23.24 -1.86 7.69
N ALA A 409 24.04 -1.93 8.75
CA ALA A 409 23.55 -1.79 10.12
C ALA A 409 22.98 -0.39 10.42
N ILE A 410 23.61 0.66 9.88
CA ILE A 410 23.18 2.05 10.05
C ILE A 410 21.85 2.31 9.32
N GLU A 411 21.77 1.90 8.05
CA GLU A 411 20.56 2.04 7.22
C GLU A 411 19.39 1.19 7.77
N GLY A 412 19.66 0.01 8.32
CA GLY A 412 18.67 -0.87 8.96
C GLY A 412 18.23 -0.45 10.36
N ASN A 413 18.76 0.65 10.90
CA ASN A 413 18.51 1.13 12.26
C ASN A 413 18.90 0.15 13.39
N ASN A 414 19.93 -0.66 13.17
CA ASN A 414 20.43 -1.63 14.16
C ASN A 414 21.50 -1.01 15.04
N LYS A 415 21.11 -0.13 15.97
CA LYS A 415 22.02 0.73 16.75
C LYS A 415 23.07 -0.06 17.53
N GLU A 416 22.63 -1.09 18.25
CA GLU A 416 23.49 -1.91 19.10
C GLU A 416 24.52 -2.69 18.27
N ILE A 417 24.10 -3.18 17.10
CA ILE A 417 24.98 -3.93 16.19
C ILE A 417 25.95 -2.97 15.46
N ALA A 418 25.50 -1.81 15.01
CA ALA A 418 26.38 -0.79 14.44
C ALA A 418 27.48 -0.38 15.44
N ASP A 419 27.11 -0.19 16.70
CA ASP A 419 28.05 0.10 17.79
C ASP A 419 29.05 -1.05 18.02
N LEU A 420 28.59 -2.30 17.95
CA LEU A 420 29.47 -3.48 18.04
C LEU A 420 30.45 -3.54 16.87
N ILE A 421 29.97 -3.34 15.64
CA ILE A 421 30.79 -3.33 14.41
C ILE A 421 31.86 -2.23 14.49
N LEU A 422 31.51 -1.03 14.96
CA LEU A 422 32.48 0.05 15.21
C LEU A 422 33.51 -0.32 16.28
N LYS A 423 33.10 -0.95 17.39
CA LYS A 423 34.02 -1.42 18.43
C LYS A 423 35.00 -2.48 17.91
N LYS A 424 34.61 -3.26 16.91
CA LYS A 424 35.47 -4.25 16.23
C LYS A 424 36.40 -3.63 15.19
N GLY A 425 36.37 -2.31 15.01
CA GLY A 425 37.33 -1.57 14.18
C GLY A 425 36.90 -1.38 12.72
N ALA A 426 35.63 -1.62 12.38
CA ALA A 426 35.10 -1.30 11.06
C ALA A 426 35.23 0.20 10.78
N LYS A 427 35.51 0.52 9.52
CA LYS A 427 35.63 1.90 9.04
C LYS A 427 34.40 2.32 8.24
N PHE A 428 34.18 3.62 8.20
CA PHE A 428 33.20 4.21 7.28
C PHE A 428 33.76 4.24 5.86
N PRO A 429 32.90 4.34 4.83
CA PRO A 429 33.33 4.66 3.47
C PRO A 429 34.14 5.96 3.43
N ASP A 430 35.10 6.05 2.51
CA ASP A 430 35.91 7.26 2.31
C ASP A 430 35.15 8.37 1.55
N ASP A 431 34.06 8.01 0.86
CA ASP A 431 33.25 8.96 0.10
C ASP A 431 32.50 9.93 1.02
N LYS A 432 32.72 11.23 0.79
CA LYS A 432 32.16 12.29 1.64
C LYS A 432 30.64 12.42 1.50
N HIS A 433 30.08 12.12 0.32
CA HIS A 433 28.64 12.16 0.13
C HIS A 433 27.96 11.05 0.93
N GLU A 434 28.53 9.85 0.91
CA GLU A 434 28.04 8.71 1.69
C GLU A 434 28.22 8.94 3.20
N ILE A 435 29.36 9.50 3.66
CA ILE A 435 29.54 9.91 5.06
C ILE A 435 28.42 10.88 5.51
N ASN A 436 28.10 11.89 4.70
CA ASN A 436 27.04 12.84 5.04
C ASN A 436 25.67 12.16 5.07
N LYS A 437 25.37 11.27 4.12
CA LYS A 437 24.14 10.47 4.11
C LYS A 437 24.03 9.59 5.36
N LEU A 438 25.08 8.86 5.73
CA LEU A 438 25.11 8.05 6.95
C LEU A 438 24.99 8.92 8.22
N LEU A 439 25.56 10.13 8.21
CA LEU A 439 25.42 11.06 9.32
C LEU A 439 23.96 11.53 9.44
N HIS A 440 23.29 11.89 8.34
CA HIS A 440 21.85 12.21 8.36
C HIS A 440 21.02 11.07 8.96
N ILE A 441 21.23 9.84 8.48
CA ILE A 441 20.50 8.64 8.93
C ILE A 441 20.79 8.35 10.41
N SER A 442 22.05 8.38 10.83
CA SER A 442 22.42 8.11 12.22
C SER A 442 21.88 9.17 13.18
N LEU A 443 21.80 10.43 12.76
CA LEU A 443 21.21 11.52 13.54
C LEU A 443 19.69 11.36 13.69
N SER A 444 18.96 11.14 12.58
CA SER A 444 17.50 10.96 12.62
C SER A 444 17.08 9.73 13.41
N ASN A 445 17.82 8.64 13.28
CA ASN A 445 17.58 7.41 14.01
C ASN A 445 18.04 7.48 15.48
N GLY A 446 18.79 8.51 15.90
CA GLY A 446 19.35 8.60 17.25
C GLY A 446 20.37 7.49 17.55
N GLN A 447 21.24 7.19 16.58
CA GLN A 447 22.39 6.29 16.72
C GLN A 447 23.60 7.05 17.28
N THR A 448 23.58 7.30 18.60
CA THR A 448 24.49 8.24 19.26
C THR A 448 25.97 8.00 18.98
N ASN A 449 26.47 6.78 19.08
CA ASN A 449 27.91 6.51 18.97
C ASN A 449 28.38 6.53 17.51
N VAL A 450 27.57 6.03 16.58
CA VAL A 450 27.77 6.16 15.13
C VAL A 450 27.88 7.65 14.76
N ALA A 451 26.86 8.44 15.12
CA ALA A 451 26.81 9.88 14.83
C ALA A 451 27.99 10.62 15.46
N LYS A 452 28.36 10.32 16.71
CA LYS A 452 29.56 10.91 17.37
C LYS A 452 30.86 10.63 16.61
N THR A 453 30.96 9.47 15.96
CA THR A 453 32.15 9.08 15.20
C THR A 453 32.16 9.80 13.85
N LEU A 454 31.06 9.76 13.10
CA LEU A 454 30.90 10.49 11.83
C LEU A 454 31.09 12.00 11.97
N LEU A 455 30.64 12.59 13.09
CA LEU A 455 30.82 14.02 13.38
C LEU A 455 32.28 14.46 13.53
N LYS A 456 33.23 13.54 13.71
CA LYS A 456 34.67 13.87 13.73
C LYS A 456 35.21 14.16 12.33
N GLU A 457 34.64 13.51 11.31
CA GLU A 457 35.01 13.64 9.90
C GLU A 457 34.17 14.71 9.17
N CYS A 458 33.11 15.21 9.82
CA CYS A 458 32.23 16.23 9.25
C CYS A 458 32.96 17.58 9.11
N THR A 459 33.01 18.11 7.89
CA THR A 459 33.60 19.43 7.60
C THR A 459 32.56 20.52 7.37
N ASP A 460 31.28 20.16 7.18
CA ASP A 460 30.18 21.08 6.92
C ASP A 460 28.96 20.67 7.78
N PHE A 461 28.79 21.35 8.90
CA PHE A 461 27.70 21.08 9.84
C PHE A 461 26.32 21.52 9.34
N ASN A 462 26.26 22.23 8.20
CA ASN A 462 25.05 22.76 7.59
C ASN A 462 24.62 21.98 6.34
N ASN A 463 25.22 20.82 6.09
CA ASN A 463 24.82 19.93 5.02
C ASN A 463 23.32 19.60 5.11
N LYS A 464 22.66 19.60 3.96
CA LYS A 464 21.24 19.31 3.82
C LYS A 464 21.04 18.02 3.04
N ASP A 465 20.07 17.22 3.47
CA ASP A 465 19.61 16.06 2.72
C ASP A 465 18.67 16.45 1.56
N LYS A 466 18.11 15.46 0.87
CA LYS A 466 17.26 15.64 -0.32
C LYS A 466 15.97 16.42 -0.05
N ILE A 467 15.50 16.50 1.20
CA ILE A 467 14.31 17.27 1.61
C ILE A 467 14.70 18.57 2.32
N GLY A 468 15.96 18.99 2.20
CA GLY A 468 16.45 20.25 2.73
C GLY A 468 16.72 20.23 4.24
N ARG A 469 16.58 19.08 4.93
CA ARG A 469 16.85 19.01 6.37
C ARG A 469 18.35 19.03 6.61
N SER A 470 18.78 19.94 7.50
CA SER A 470 20.16 19.96 7.97
C SER A 470 20.47 18.81 8.95
N PHE A 471 21.74 18.61 9.29
CA PHE A 471 22.12 17.73 10.39
C PHE A 471 21.44 18.11 11.71
N LEU A 472 21.29 19.41 11.98
CA LEU A 472 20.60 19.86 13.19
C LEU A 472 19.14 19.40 13.23
N HIS A 473 18.41 19.49 12.11
CA HIS A 473 17.04 18.98 12.01
C HIS A 473 16.96 17.50 12.36
N ASN A 474 17.78 16.67 11.69
CA ASN A 474 17.79 15.24 11.90
C ASN A 474 18.23 14.88 13.33
N ALA A 475 19.19 15.61 13.91
CA ALA A 475 19.60 15.41 15.30
C ALA A 475 18.47 15.75 16.28
N VAL A 476 17.71 16.82 16.04
CA VAL A 476 16.52 17.16 16.84
C VAL A 476 15.48 16.05 16.74
N ILE A 477 15.21 15.51 15.55
CA ILE A 477 14.28 14.39 15.36
C ILE A 477 14.73 13.17 16.17
N GLY A 478 16.02 12.81 16.13
CA GLY A 478 16.57 11.69 16.90
C GLY A 478 16.66 11.92 18.42
N GLY A 479 16.55 13.16 18.90
CA GLY A 479 16.36 13.50 20.31
C GLY A 479 17.61 13.45 21.21
N ASP A 480 18.81 13.19 20.69
CA ASP A 480 20.04 13.16 21.50
C ASP A 480 20.55 14.58 21.80
N TYR A 481 20.19 15.10 22.98
CA TYR A 481 20.60 16.42 23.45
C TYR A 481 22.11 16.66 23.40
N ALA A 482 22.95 15.65 23.67
CA ALA A 482 24.40 15.82 23.70
C ALA A 482 24.96 16.04 22.29
N ILE A 483 24.44 15.31 21.31
CA ILE A 483 24.78 15.50 19.89
C ILE A 483 24.28 16.85 19.40
N ILE A 484 23.03 17.20 19.71
CA ILE A 484 22.45 18.47 19.27
C ILE A 484 23.25 19.64 19.83
N LYS A 485 23.57 19.62 21.13
CA LYS A 485 24.43 20.63 21.75
C LYS A 485 25.77 20.75 21.04
N LYS A 486 26.42 19.62 20.73
CA LYS A 486 27.70 19.58 20.01
C LYS A 486 27.59 20.17 18.59
N LEU A 487 26.52 19.87 17.86
CA LEU A 487 26.27 20.45 16.53
C LEU A 487 26.14 21.97 16.58
N VAL A 488 25.35 22.49 17.52
CA VAL A 488 25.18 23.94 17.68
C VAL A 488 26.49 24.61 18.13
N GLU A 489 27.28 23.99 19.02
CA GLU A 489 28.62 24.46 19.37
C GLU A 489 29.62 24.44 18.21
N LYS A 490 29.40 23.58 17.21
CA LYS A 490 30.21 23.47 15.99
C LYS A 490 29.72 24.38 14.85
N GLY A 491 28.74 25.26 15.11
CA GLY A 491 28.28 26.25 14.14
C GLY A 491 27.18 25.74 13.19
N ALA A 492 26.44 24.70 13.59
CA ALA A 492 25.20 24.35 12.90
C ALA A 492 24.21 25.53 12.98
N ASP A 493 23.66 25.92 11.82
CA ASP A 493 22.71 27.01 11.67
C ASP A 493 21.38 26.63 12.32
N VAL A 494 21.09 27.29 13.44
CA VAL A 494 19.86 27.10 14.22
C VAL A 494 18.62 27.66 13.54
N ASN A 495 18.80 28.49 12.50
CA ASN A 495 17.75 29.09 11.69
C ASN A 495 17.61 28.42 10.31
N ALA A 496 18.39 27.37 10.04
CA ALA A 496 18.23 26.59 8.84
C ALA A 496 16.78 26.10 8.72
N VAL A 497 16.25 26.14 7.51
CA VAL A 497 14.91 25.64 7.18
C VAL A 497 15.00 24.44 6.24
N ASP A 498 14.09 23.48 6.43
CA ASP A 498 13.85 22.38 5.50
C ASP A 498 12.87 22.78 4.37
N SER A 499 12.49 21.83 3.50
CA SER A 499 11.54 22.09 2.41
C SER A 499 10.14 22.51 2.86
N LEU A 500 9.79 22.33 4.14
CA LEU A 500 8.53 22.77 4.75
C LEU A 500 8.67 24.11 5.48
N ASN A 501 9.79 24.79 5.27
CA ASN A 501 10.20 25.99 6.00
C ASN A 501 10.24 25.79 7.53
N LYS A 502 10.36 24.54 8.00
CA LYS A 502 10.48 24.24 9.44
C LYS A 502 11.93 24.38 9.87
N THR A 503 12.12 24.99 11.04
CA THR A 503 13.42 25.11 11.72
C THR A 503 13.58 24.02 12.78
N ALA A 504 14.80 23.86 13.31
CA ALA A 504 15.07 22.99 14.45
C ALA A 504 14.19 23.33 15.69
N LEU A 505 13.83 24.60 15.88
CA LEU A 505 12.95 25.02 16.97
C LEU A 505 11.54 24.43 16.80
N HIS A 506 10.97 24.46 15.59
CA HIS A 506 9.67 23.82 15.31
C HIS A 506 9.68 22.34 15.70
N TYR A 507 10.69 21.59 15.25
CA TYR A 507 10.82 20.17 15.60
C TYR A 507 11.03 19.94 17.10
N SER A 508 11.79 20.80 17.79
CA SER A 508 12.00 20.68 19.24
C SER A 508 10.70 20.84 20.04
N VAL A 509 9.82 21.73 19.59
CA VAL A 509 8.50 21.96 20.20
C VAL A 509 7.56 20.81 19.88
N MET A 510 7.50 20.34 18.63
CA MET A 510 6.68 19.18 18.24
C MET A 510 7.00 17.94 19.09
N HIS A 511 8.27 17.71 19.42
CA HIS A 511 8.70 16.59 20.27
C HIS A 511 8.67 16.89 21.78
N ASN A 512 8.25 18.10 22.18
CA ASN A 512 8.22 18.58 23.57
C ASN A 512 9.60 18.48 24.29
N TYR A 513 10.69 18.79 23.58
CA TYR A 513 12.04 18.79 24.12
C TYR A 513 12.38 20.10 24.84
N LYS A 514 11.74 20.33 26.00
CA LYS A 514 11.87 21.58 26.81
C LYS A 514 13.30 22.10 26.95
N LYS A 515 14.25 21.24 27.33
CA LYS A 515 15.66 21.61 27.52
C LYS A 515 16.34 22.03 26.21
N LEU A 516 15.97 21.39 25.11
CA LEU A 516 16.48 21.70 23.79
C LEU A 516 15.86 23.00 23.24
N THR A 517 14.56 23.20 23.40
CA THR A 517 13.89 24.44 23.00
C THR A 517 14.57 25.65 23.65
N LYS A 518 14.83 25.57 24.97
CA LYS A 518 15.60 26.61 25.69
C LYS A 518 16.98 26.82 25.09
N LEU A 519 17.73 25.73 24.84
CA LEU A 519 19.06 25.80 24.23
C LEU A 519 19.04 26.48 22.84
N LEU A 520 18.04 26.21 22.00
CA LEU A 520 17.92 26.81 20.67
C LEU A 520 17.61 28.31 20.76
N ILE A 521 16.72 28.70 21.68
CA ILE A 521 16.37 30.12 21.92
C ILE A 521 17.57 30.89 22.46
N ASP A 522 18.33 30.31 23.39
CA ASP A 522 19.58 30.88 23.91
C ASP A 522 20.67 31.06 22.83
N ARG A 523 20.46 30.48 21.64
CA ARG A 523 21.39 30.53 20.49
C ARG A 523 20.84 31.38 19.34
N GLU A 524 19.97 32.33 19.66
CA GLU A 524 19.43 33.34 18.73
C GLU A 524 18.67 32.73 17.54
N THR A 525 17.96 31.61 17.76
CA THR A 525 16.93 31.18 16.80
C THR A 525 15.86 32.25 16.65
N ASP A 526 15.40 32.49 15.42
CA ASP A 526 14.18 33.24 15.14
C ASP A 526 12.97 32.51 15.74
N ILE A 527 12.57 32.96 16.93
CA ILE A 527 11.44 32.44 17.70
C ILE A 527 10.09 32.59 16.97
N ASN A 528 10.03 33.50 16.00
CA ASN A 528 8.83 33.84 15.23
C ASN A 528 8.90 33.34 13.78
N ALA A 529 9.92 32.55 13.44
CA ALA A 529 9.97 31.86 12.15
C ALA A 529 8.67 31.06 11.96
N VAL A 530 8.14 31.08 10.74
CA VAL A 530 6.92 30.37 10.38
C VAL A 530 7.24 29.22 9.43
N ASP A 531 6.61 28.06 9.65
CA ASP A 531 6.61 26.99 8.65
C ASP A 531 5.78 27.38 7.41
N ASN A 532 5.76 26.53 6.38
CA ASN A 532 4.94 26.75 5.17
C ASN A 532 3.44 26.86 5.44
N THR A 533 2.97 26.48 6.64
CA THR A 533 1.57 26.61 7.05
C THR A 533 1.32 27.92 7.82
N GLY A 534 2.33 28.77 7.99
CA GLY A 534 2.24 30.01 8.76
C GLY A 534 2.24 29.82 10.28
N ARG A 535 2.64 28.65 10.79
CA ARG A 535 2.70 28.39 12.24
C ARG A 535 4.07 28.75 12.78
N THR A 536 4.09 29.46 13.92
CA THR A 536 5.30 29.68 14.70
C THR A 536 5.53 28.52 15.67
N ALA A 537 6.72 28.46 16.28
CA ALA A 537 6.99 27.56 17.40
C ALA A 537 5.99 27.75 18.56
N LEU A 538 5.53 28.98 18.83
CA LEU A 538 4.52 29.25 19.87
C LEU A 538 3.14 28.69 19.49
N SER A 539 2.73 28.82 18.21
CA SER A 539 1.50 28.19 17.72
C SER A 539 1.58 26.67 17.84
N ILE A 540 2.70 26.04 17.48
CA ILE A 540 2.88 24.59 17.66
C ILE A 540 2.80 24.22 19.15
N ALA A 541 3.42 25.00 20.05
CA ALA A 541 3.34 24.74 21.48
C ALA A 541 1.90 24.81 21.99
N GLN A 542 1.10 25.75 21.48
CA GLN A 542 -0.32 25.87 21.77
C GLN A 542 -1.10 24.66 21.23
N ASP A 543 -0.94 24.34 19.94
CA ASP A 543 -1.64 23.25 19.24
C ASP A 543 -1.36 21.88 19.90
N TRP A 544 -0.14 21.66 20.40
CA TRP A 544 0.31 20.41 21.01
C TRP A 544 0.17 20.38 22.53
N GLY A 545 -0.36 21.46 23.11
CA GLY A 545 -0.61 21.57 24.54
C GLY A 545 0.65 21.61 25.43
N ASN A 546 1.77 22.11 24.92
CA ASN A 546 3.04 22.15 25.64
C ASN A 546 3.16 23.40 26.54
N GLU A 547 2.35 23.50 27.61
CA GLU A 547 2.27 24.63 28.56
C GLU A 547 3.62 25.28 28.90
N ASP A 548 4.56 24.52 29.47
CA ASP A 548 5.86 25.06 29.87
C ASP A 548 6.64 25.68 28.71
N ILE A 549 6.53 25.08 27.51
CA ILE A 549 7.18 25.59 26.31
C ILE A 549 6.42 26.80 25.78
N PHE A 550 5.09 26.76 25.78
CA PHE A 550 4.24 27.86 25.38
C PHE A 550 4.51 29.09 26.24
N ASP A 551 4.46 28.96 27.56
CA ASP A 551 4.73 30.05 28.50
C ASP A 551 6.16 30.56 28.35
N TYR A 552 7.13 29.65 28.20
CA TYR A 552 8.52 30.06 27.96
C TYR A 552 8.65 30.86 26.66
N LEU A 553 8.17 30.33 25.54
CA LEU A 553 8.19 30.97 24.22
C LEU A 553 7.50 32.34 24.26
N LYS A 554 6.29 32.40 24.83
CA LYS A 554 5.52 33.63 25.01
C LYS A 554 6.29 34.68 25.83
N ASN A 555 6.87 34.27 26.95
CA ASN A 555 7.66 35.16 27.81
C ASN A 555 8.98 35.60 27.16
N THR A 556 9.53 34.80 26.23
CA THR A 556 10.71 35.14 25.43
C THR A 556 10.39 35.91 24.14
N GLY A 557 9.15 36.40 23.97
CA GLY A 557 8.75 37.23 22.82
C GLY A 557 8.27 36.46 21.58
N GLY A 558 8.00 35.17 21.74
CA GLY A 558 7.29 34.36 20.77
C GLY A 558 5.87 34.89 20.56
N LYS A 559 5.43 34.92 19.30
CA LYS A 559 4.11 35.39 18.90
C LYS A 559 3.33 34.22 18.36
N LEU A 560 2.05 34.17 18.71
CA LEU A 560 1.11 33.32 18.00
C LEU A 560 1.08 33.79 16.55
N SER A 561 0.90 32.84 15.63
CA SER A 561 0.43 33.17 14.29
C SER A 561 -0.80 34.07 14.43
N LYS A 562 -0.86 35.16 13.65
CA LYS A 562 -2.02 36.08 13.61
C LYS A 562 -3.34 35.27 13.52
N GLU A 563 -4.38 35.70 14.23
CA GLU A 563 -5.65 34.95 14.41
C GLU A 563 -6.30 34.54 13.08
N ARG A 564 -6.68 33.26 12.96
CA ARG A 564 -7.31 32.69 11.76
C ARG A 564 -8.82 32.68 11.81
N SER A 565 -9.41 33.81 12.22
CA SER A 565 -10.85 33.90 12.44
C SER A 565 -11.53 35.05 11.73
N ILE A 566 -12.75 34.82 11.26
CA ILE A 566 -13.60 35.78 10.56
C ILE A 566 -14.92 35.90 11.33
N ASN A 567 -15.38 37.13 11.58
CA ASN A 567 -16.60 37.39 12.32
C ASN A 567 -17.74 37.76 11.36
N PHE A 568 -18.91 37.16 11.59
CA PHE A 568 -20.15 37.40 10.88
C PHE A 568 -21.24 37.86 11.86
N ASN A 569 -22.23 38.61 11.38
CA ASN A 569 -23.36 39.06 12.19
C ASN A 569 -24.59 38.18 11.92
N GLY A 570 -25.06 37.47 12.95
CA GLY A 570 -26.32 36.73 12.97
C GLY A 570 -27.54 37.62 13.27
N VAL A 571 -28.70 37.00 13.53
CA VAL A 571 -29.93 37.71 13.86
C VAL A 571 -29.75 38.51 15.15
N GLY A 572 -30.24 39.76 15.19
CA GLY A 572 -30.09 40.62 16.35
C GLY A 572 -28.66 41.12 16.64
N LYS A 573 -27.74 41.01 15.68
CA LYS A 573 -26.29 41.32 15.80
C LYS A 573 -25.51 40.36 16.71
N ALA A 574 -25.97 39.12 16.87
CA ALA A 574 -25.17 38.09 17.50
C ALA A 574 -23.87 37.88 16.70
N GLU A 575 -22.71 37.93 17.35
CA GLU A 575 -21.42 37.71 16.70
C GLU A 575 -21.18 36.21 16.52
N ILE A 576 -20.94 35.78 15.28
CA ILE A 576 -20.60 34.41 14.91
C ILE A 576 -19.16 34.43 14.39
N LYS A 577 -18.26 33.76 15.11
CA LYS A 577 -16.84 33.66 14.79
C LYS A 577 -16.56 32.32 14.13
N VAL A 578 -16.02 32.36 12.91
CA VAL A 578 -15.52 31.19 12.17
C VAL A 578 -14.00 31.17 12.29
N THR A 579 -13.45 30.15 12.92
CA THR A 579 -12.02 30.01 13.21
C THR A 579 -11.46 28.78 12.51
N TYR A 580 -10.38 28.93 11.75
CA TYR A 580 -9.65 27.80 11.19
C TYR A 580 -8.78 27.12 12.26
N ILE A 581 -9.08 25.86 12.58
CA ILE A 581 -8.36 25.03 13.55
C ILE A 581 -7.29 24.20 12.83
N ALA A 582 -6.34 24.86 12.18
CA ALA A 582 -5.23 24.22 11.47
C ALA A 582 -5.67 23.03 10.58
N ASN A 583 -4.81 22.01 10.47
CA ASN A 583 -5.06 20.75 9.77
C ASN A 583 -6.11 19.83 10.49
N MET A 584 -7.12 20.41 11.14
CA MET A 584 -8.20 19.67 11.81
C MET A 584 -9.59 20.13 11.40
N GLY A 585 -9.82 21.41 11.06
CA GLY A 585 -11.17 21.86 10.76
C GLY A 585 -11.45 23.35 10.86
N TYR A 586 -12.73 23.65 10.89
CA TYR A 586 -13.29 24.94 11.22
C TYR A 586 -14.10 24.83 12.51
N MET A 587 -13.90 25.78 13.42
CA MET A 587 -14.76 26.01 14.57
C MET A 587 -15.67 27.19 14.26
N ILE A 588 -16.96 27.02 14.51
CA ILE A 588 -17.98 28.04 14.31
C ILE A 588 -18.61 28.27 15.68
N SER A 589 -18.35 29.43 16.26
CA SER A 589 -18.76 29.75 17.64
C SER A 589 -19.62 31.02 17.67
N SER A 590 -20.69 30.98 18.44
CA SER A 590 -21.45 32.15 18.90
C SER A 590 -21.32 32.29 20.42
N ALA A 591 -22.00 33.26 21.02
CA ALA A 591 -22.10 33.38 22.48
C ALA A 591 -22.70 32.13 23.16
N ASN A 592 -23.50 31.34 22.45
CA ASN A 592 -24.30 30.25 23.03
C ASN A 592 -23.99 28.86 22.45
N LYS A 593 -23.37 28.77 21.27
CA LYS A 593 -23.16 27.51 20.55
C LYS A 593 -21.80 27.44 19.89
N THR A 594 -21.15 26.28 19.98
CA THR A 594 -19.90 25.98 19.28
C THR A 594 -20.05 24.70 18.48
N VAL A 595 -19.79 24.79 17.18
CA VAL A 595 -19.84 23.66 16.23
C VAL A 595 -18.47 23.49 15.59
N ILE A 596 -17.97 22.26 15.58
CA ILE A 596 -16.71 21.90 14.94
C ILE A 596 -16.99 21.08 13.68
N VAL A 597 -16.29 21.43 12.61
CA VAL A 597 -16.49 20.88 11.27
C VAL A 597 -15.15 20.53 10.63
N ASP A 598 -15.10 19.32 10.10
CA ASP A 598 -14.01 18.65 9.37
C ASP A 598 -13.15 19.48 8.39
N ALA A 599 -11.82 19.53 8.58
CA ALA A 599 -10.82 19.86 7.54
C ALA A 599 -9.42 19.26 7.83
N LEU A 600 -9.09 18.19 7.10
CA LEU A 600 -7.78 17.62 6.69
C LEU A 600 -6.57 17.67 7.65
N PHE A 601 -6.08 16.48 8.04
CA PHE A 601 -4.72 16.22 8.52
C PHE A 601 -3.82 15.76 7.36
N GLU A 602 -2.93 16.62 6.86
CA GLU A 602 -2.07 16.28 5.71
C GLU A 602 -1.17 15.05 5.98
N GLN A 603 -1.28 14.03 5.11
CA GLN A 603 -0.30 12.96 4.96
C GLN A 603 0.99 13.51 4.36
N GLY A 604 2.09 13.27 5.07
CA GLY A 604 3.42 13.53 4.56
C GLY A 604 4.46 13.42 5.64
N PHE A 605 4.60 12.26 6.29
CA PHE A 605 5.88 11.74 6.74
C PHE A 605 5.81 10.23 6.98
N ASP A 606 6.84 9.56 6.50
CA ASP A 606 7.15 8.15 6.62
C ASP A 606 6.86 7.54 7.99
N SER A 607 6.33 6.31 7.93
CA SER A 607 6.53 5.19 8.87
C SER A 607 6.68 5.50 10.36
N TYR A 608 5.78 4.93 11.15
CA TYR A 608 5.79 4.85 12.62
C TYR A 608 5.37 6.13 13.34
N LEU A 609 4.09 6.46 13.22
CA LEU A 609 3.23 6.79 14.35
C LEU A 609 1.79 6.65 13.85
N THR A 610 1.10 5.59 14.27
CA THR A 610 -0.34 5.69 14.54
C THR A 610 -0.56 7.03 15.25
N PRO A 611 -1.62 7.82 15.01
CA PRO A 611 -1.99 8.94 15.87
C PRO A 611 -2.27 8.37 17.27
N SER A 612 -1.19 8.14 18.00
CA SER A 612 -1.18 7.28 19.15
C SER A 612 -1.68 8.11 20.31
N LYS A 613 -2.37 7.44 21.22
CA LYS A 613 -2.88 7.85 22.54
C LYS A 613 -2.05 8.91 23.32
N GLN A 614 -0.83 9.24 22.91
CA GLN A 614 -0.01 10.34 23.41
C GLN A 614 -0.40 11.74 22.89
N ILE A 615 -0.89 11.90 21.66
CA ILE A 615 -1.38 13.21 21.17
C ILE A 615 -2.65 13.58 21.93
N VAL A 616 -3.57 12.62 22.07
CA VAL A 616 -4.82 12.80 22.79
C VAL A 616 -4.58 13.03 24.30
N LYS A 617 -3.70 12.24 24.94
CA LYS A 617 -3.25 12.52 26.33
C LYS A 617 -2.56 13.88 26.55
N LYS A 618 -1.96 14.48 25.52
CA LYS A 618 -1.26 15.78 25.62
C LYS A 618 -2.16 16.97 25.25
N MET A 619 -3.19 16.76 24.42
CA MET A 619 -4.23 17.75 24.11
C MET A 619 -5.20 17.99 25.28
N ASN A 620 -5.32 17.05 26.22
CA ASN A 620 -6.17 17.09 27.42
C ASN A 620 -5.95 18.26 28.40
N LYS A 621 -5.13 19.27 28.09
CA LYS A 621 -4.89 20.44 28.95
C LYS A 621 -5.06 21.80 28.28
N HIS A 622 -5.18 21.85 26.95
CA HIS A 622 -5.55 23.06 26.22
C HIS A 622 -6.80 22.80 25.37
N GLU A 623 -7.81 22.25 26.03
CA GLU A 623 -9.08 21.80 25.44
C GLU A 623 -10.12 22.92 25.27
N GLU A 624 -9.75 24.21 25.27
CA GLU A 624 -10.80 25.23 25.24
C GLU A 624 -11.68 25.20 23.97
N PRO A 625 -11.17 24.96 22.74
CA PRO A 625 -12.04 24.90 21.57
C PRO A 625 -12.88 23.61 21.48
N PHE A 626 -12.30 22.46 21.84
CA PHE A 626 -12.94 21.15 21.63
C PHE A 626 -13.84 20.70 22.80
N ASN A 627 -13.47 20.99 24.06
CA ASN A 627 -14.37 20.69 25.18
C ASN A 627 -15.56 21.65 25.27
N SER A 628 -15.41 22.86 24.73
CA SER A 628 -16.51 23.81 24.58
C SER A 628 -17.40 23.53 23.37
N ALA A 629 -17.08 22.53 22.53
CA ALA A 629 -17.94 22.17 21.41
C ALA A 629 -19.24 21.54 21.90
N ASP A 630 -20.36 22.02 21.36
CA ASP A 630 -21.66 21.43 21.59
C ASP A 630 -21.95 20.34 20.55
N LEU A 631 -21.40 20.48 19.34
CA LEU A 631 -21.65 19.58 18.23
C LEU A 631 -20.41 19.45 17.34
N MET A 632 -20.12 18.21 16.91
CA MET A 632 -19.08 17.90 15.94
C MET A 632 -19.69 17.21 14.71
N LEU A 633 -19.38 17.71 13.52
CA LEU A 633 -19.84 17.18 12.23
C LEU A 633 -18.67 16.55 11.48
N ILE A 634 -18.74 15.23 11.25
CA ILE A 634 -17.72 14.47 10.52
C ILE A 634 -18.25 14.12 9.14
N THR A 635 -17.59 14.63 8.08
CA THR A 635 -18.15 14.59 6.72
C THR A 635 -17.89 13.26 6.00
N HIS A 636 -16.74 12.61 6.21
CA HIS A 636 -16.37 11.34 5.57
C HIS A 636 -15.23 10.57 6.30
N ASP A 637 -14.92 9.32 5.87
CA ASP A 637 -13.96 8.41 6.54
C ASP A 637 -12.74 8.09 5.65
N HIS A 638 -11.68 8.88 5.80
CA HIS A 638 -10.32 8.57 5.33
C HIS A 638 -9.30 8.78 6.46
N GLY A 639 -8.16 8.08 6.40
CA GLY A 639 -7.17 7.98 7.49
C GLY A 639 -6.35 9.26 7.76
N ASP A 640 -6.69 10.34 7.08
CA ASP A 640 -6.17 11.70 7.13
C ASP A 640 -7.17 12.70 7.75
N HIS A 641 -8.30 12.22 8.32
CA HIS A 641 -9.26 13.03 9.10
C HIS A 641 -9.28 12.63 10.59
N PHE A 642 -10.13 13.28 11.41
CA PHE A 642 -10.27 12.99 12.85
C PHE A 642 -10.34 11.48 13.15
N SER A 643 -9.39 10.95 13.93
CA SER A 643 -9.40 9.54 14.31
C SER A 643 -10.57 9.24 15.28
N PRO A 644 -11.28 8.11 15.12
CA PRO A 644 -12.34 7.71 16.05
C PRO A 644 -11.89 7.64 17.52
N ASP A 645 -10.64 7.23 17.77
CA ASP A 645 -10.06 7.19 19.11
C ASP A 645 -9.94 8.58 19.76
N MET A 646 -9.55 9.59 18.98
CA MET A 646 -9.45 10.98 19.44
C MET A 646 -10.83 11.56 19.76
N VAL A 647 -11.81 11.33 18.88
CA VAL A 647 -13.19 11.81 19.09
C VAL A 647 -13.81 11.13 20.32
N ALA A 648 -13.55 9.84 20.52
CA ALA A 648 -13.99 9.10 21.71
C ALA A 648 -13.47 9.75 23.00
N GLU A 649 -12.20 10.14 23.04
CA GLU A 649 -11.59 10.76 24.22
C GLU A 649 -12.25 12.11 24.56
N TYR A 650 -12.52 12.97 23.57
CA TYR A 650 -13.26 14.22 23.81
C TYR A 650 -14.68 13.98 24.30
N MET A 651 -15.38 12.99 23.75
CA MET A 651 -16.71 12.62 24.23
C MET A 651 -16.69 12.10 25.67
N ILE A 652 -15.60 11.45 26.09
CA ILE A 652 -15.40 11.00 27.48
C ILE A 652 -15.13 12.20 28.41
N ASN A 653 -14.40 13.21 27.93
CA ASN A 653 -14.03 14.40 28.72
C ASN A 653 -15.08 15.52 28.71
N SER A 654 -16.07 15.47 27.82
CA SER A 654 -17.13 16.48 27.69
C SER A 654 -18.52 15.84 27.79
N ASP A 655 -19.33 16.27 28.76
CA ASP A 655 -20.71 15.78 28.94
C ASP A 655 -21.69 16.37 27.92
N LYS A 656 -21.32 17.43 27.20
CA LYS A 656 -22.22 18.15 26.27
C LYS A 656 -22.00 17.81 24.79
N LEU A 657 -20.85 17.26 24.43
CA LEU A 657 -20.49 17.03 23.03
C LEU A 657 -21.40 15.97 22.39
N ASN A 658 -22.09 16.35 21.31
CA ASN A 658 -22.76 15.43 20.41
C ASN A 658 -21.99 15.32 19.09
N VAL A 659 -22.03 14.14 18.47
CA VAL A 659 -21.28 13.85 17.24
C VAL A 659 -22.23 13.33 16.17
N ILE A 660 -22.21 13.93 14.98
CA ILE A 660 -22.92 13.43 13.79
C ILE A 660 -21.89 12.91 12.80
N CYS A 661 -21.96 11.63 12.44
CA CYS A 661 -20.98 10.97 11.56
C CYS A 661 -21.60 9.83 10.74
N ASN A 662 -20.90 9.36 9.71
CA ASN A 662 -21.35 8.24 8.88
C ASN A 662 -21.33 6.89 9.64
N ASN A 663 -22.01 5.86 9.11
CA ASN A 663 -22.10 4.53 9.71
C ASN A 663 -20.73 3.95 10.11
N LYS A 664 -19.77 3.87 9.18
CA LYS A 664 -18.45 3.29 9.44
C LYS A 664 -17.68 4.01 10.56
N THR A 665 -17.80 5.33 10.64
CA THR A 665 -17.19 6.15 11.70
C THR A 665 -17.92 5.95 13.02
N SER A 666 -19.26 5.91 12.98
CA SER A 666 -20.14 5.63 14.13
C SER A 666 -19.80 4.29 14.78
N GLU A 667 -19.64 3.22 13.99
CA GLU A 667 -19.23 1.90 14.49
C GLU A 667 -17.87 1.95 15.19
N ARG A 668 -16.85 2.52 14.54
CA ARG A 668 -15.50 2.65 15.10
C ARG A 668 -15.48 3.50 16.37
N LEU A 669 -16.24 4.59 16.40
CA LEU A 669 -16.34 5.49 17.55
C LEU A 669 -17.05 4.81 18.73
N LYS A 670 -18.17 4.11 18.46
CA LYS A 670 -18.88 3.31 19.47
C LYS A 670 -18.00 2.18 20.02
N MET A 671 -17.18 1.55 19.17
CA MET A 671 -16.18 0.57 19.61
C MET A 671 -15.14 1.23 20.52
N ALA A 672 -14.55 2.37 20.11
CA ALA A 672 -13.54 3.08 20.90
C ALA A 672 -14.06 3.58 22.27
N LEU A 673 -15.37 3.81 22.39
CA LEU A 673 -16.03 4.23 23.62
C LEU A 673 -16.20 3.09 24.66
N GLU A 674 -16.03 1.80 24.32
CA GLU A 674 -16.08 0.61 25.22
C GLU A 674 -16.83 0.79 26.59
N ASN A 675 -18.16 0.92 26.57
CA ASN A 675 -19.06 1.14 27.74
C ASN A 675 -18.84 2.44 28.55
N LYS A 676 -18.08 3.41 28.01
CA LYS A 676 -17.83 4.73 28.58
C LYS A 676 -18.42 5.80 27.66
N ALA A 677 -18.82 6.93 28.26
CA ALA A 677 -19.59 8.00 27.62
C ALA A 677 -20.95 7.54 27.06
N ASP A 678 -21.94 8.43 27.01
CA ASP A 678 -23.25 8.09 26.47
C ASP A 678 -23.20 7.95 24.94
N THR A 679 -23.19 6.71 24.43
CA THR A 679 -23.20 6.39 22.99
C THR A 679 -24.43 6.95 22.27
N CYS A 680 -25.50 7.34 23.00
CA CYS A 680 -26.67 7.99 22.41
C CYS A 680 -26.37 9.39 21.85
N ARG A 681 -25.23 9.99 22.25
CA ARG A 681 -24.70 11.26 21.72
C ARG A 681 -23.96 11.10 20.40
N VAL A 682 -23.70 9.87 19.95
CA VAL A 682 -23.24 9.56 18.59
C VAL A 682 -24.45 9.33 17.70
N LYS A 683 -24.74 10.30 16.83
CA LYS A 683 -25.82 10.23 15.85
C LYS A 683 -25.27 9.78 14.51
N GLU A 684 -25.84 8.70 14.01
CA GLU A 684 -25.38 8.04 12.80
C GLU A 684 -26.15 8.53 11.57
N VAL A 685 -25.42 8.84 10.51
CA VAL A 685 -25.97 9.18 9.21
C VAL A 685 -26.01 7.93 8.33
N LEU A 686 -27.16 7.25 8.29
CA LEU A 686 -27.36 5.96 7.62
C LEU A 686 -27.18 6.03 6.08
N PRO A 687 -26.39 5.13 5.46
CA PRO A 687 -26.07 5.16 4.03
C PRO A 687 -27.26 4.85 3.10
N ASP A 688 -28.27 4.12 3.58
CA ASP A 688 -29.35 3.56 2.75
C ASP A 688 -30.51 4.55 2.49
N LEU A 689 -30.43 5.77 3.02
CA LEU A 689 -31.43 6.82 2.82
C LEU A 689 -30.97 7.76 1.71
N TYR A 690 -31.62 7.67 0.55
CA TYR A 690 -31.46 8.63 -0.55
C TYR A 690 -32.03 10.02 -0.22
N ARG A 691 -32.89 10.12 0.80
CA ARG A 691 -33.54 11.37 1.18
C ARG A 691 -32.66 12.16 2.13
N SER A 692 -32.69 13.49 1.98
CA SER A 692 -32.17 14.41 2.98
C SER A 692 -32.79 14.07 4.35
N ILE A 693 -31.94 13.91 5.36
CA ILE A 693 -32.38 13.62 6.72
C ILE A 693 -32.13 14.83 7.62
N SER A 694 -33.02 15.04 8.60
CA SER A 694 -32.80 16.02 9.66
C SER A 694 -32.45 15.27 10.94
N ILE A 695 -31.35 15.68 11.57
CA ILE A 695 -30.86 15.13 12.82
C ILE A 695 -30.76 16.31 13.79
N GLU A 696 -31.50 16.24 14.88
CA GLU A 696 -31.35 17.21 15.97
C GLU A 696 -30.27 16.73 16.94
N ALA A 697 -29.31 17.59 17.24
CA ALA A 697 -28.27 17.35 18.24
C ALA A 697 -27.88 18.65 18.93
N SER A 698 -27.79 18.64 20.26
CA SER A 698 -27.44 19.83 21.06
C SER A 698 -28.34 21.06 20.81
N GLY A 699 -29.62 20.84 20.47
CA GLY A 699 -30.56 21.91 20.10
C GLY A 699 -30.22 22.60 18.77
N ILE A 700 -29.45 21.92 17.92
CA ILE A 700 -29.12 22.33 16.55
C ILE A 700 -29.75 21.31 15.60
N ASP A 701 -30.61 21.79 14.72
CA ASP A 701 -31.14 21.00 13.62
C ASP A 701 -30.13 20.92 12.49
N VAL A 702 -29.65 19.71 12.21
CA VAL A 702 -28.69 19.44 11.14
C VAL A 702 -29.38 18.69 10.02
N LYS A 703 -29.49 19.33 8.86
CA LYS A 703 -29.92 18.70 7.61
C LYS A 703 -28.71 18.11 6.90
N VAL A 704 -28.75 16.81 6.63
CA VAL A 704 -27.70 16.11 5.88
C VAL A 704 -28.16 15.92 4.44
N PHE A 705 -27.37 16.43 3.50
CA PHE A 705 -27.65 16.32 2.07
C PHE A 705 -26.88 15.17 1.45
N ARG A 706 -27.53 14.51 0.49
CA ARG A 706 -27.04 13.28 -0.12
C ARG A 706 -26.95 13.41 -1.64
N LEU A 707 -25.90 12.83 -2.21
CA LEU A 707 -25.73 12.60 -3.65
C LEU A 707 -25.97 11.12 -3.95
N ARG A 708 -26.76 10.81 -4.98
CA ARG A 708 -26.90 9.47 -5.54
C ARG A 708 -26.02 9.30 -6.76
N HIS A 709 -25.29 8.20 -6.79
CA HIS A 709 -24.52 7.83 -7.97
C HIS A 709 -25.48 7.36 -9.08
N ALA A 710 -25.23 7.81 -10.33
CA ALA A 710 -26.09 7.52 -11.49
C ALA A 710 -26.13 6.03 -11.87
N ASP A 711 -25.26 5.19 -11.31
CA ASP A 711 -25.14 3.77 -11.64
C ASP A 711 -26.28 2.89 -11.10
N GLY A 712 -27.22 3.45 -10.33
CA GLY A 712 -28.40 2.74 -9.84
C GLY A 712 -28.14 1.75 -8.71
N ASN A 713 -26.91 1.69 -8.17
CA ASN A 713 -26.53 0.74 -7.11
C ASN A 713 -27.02 1.13 -5.69
N GLY A 714 -27.78 2.22 -5.56
CA GLY A 714 -28.37 2.66 -4.29
C GLY A 714 -27.37 3.29 -3.30
N THR A 715 -26.11 3.47 -3.68
CA THR A 715 -25.10 4.09 -2.82
C THR A 715 -25.27 5.61 -2.80
N SER A 716 -25.41 6.18 -1.60
CA SER A 716 -25.50 7.63 -1.38
C SER A 716 -24.25 8.16 -0.66
N LYS A 717 -23.68 9.26 -1.15
CA LYS A 717 -22.57 9.96 -0.48
C LYS A 717 -23.07 11.24 0.18
N ASN A 718 -22.46 11.65 1.29
CA ASN A 718 -22.78 12.91 1.96
C ASN A 718 -22.29 14.09 1.11
N LEU A 719 -23.21 14.85 0.54
CA LEU A 719 -22.91 16.12 -0.12
C LEU A 719 -22.38 17.15 0.88
N GLY A 720 -22.98 17.16 2.08
CA GLY A 720 -22.72 18.19 3.06
C GLY A 720 -23.77 18.27 4.17
N PHE A 721 -23.56 19.22 5.08
CA PHE A 721 -24.45 19.52 6.20
C PHE A 721 -24.97 20.96 6.10
N LEU A 722 -26.23 21.19 6.45
CA LEU A 722 -26.78 22.52 6.72
C LEU A 722 -27.32 22.57 8.13
N PHE A 723 -26.94 23.61 8.84
CA PHE A 723 -27.42 23.88 10.18
C PHE A 723 -27.54 25.38 10.41
N THR A 724 -28.23 25.75 11.48
CA THR A 724 -28.47 27.15 11.83
C THR A 724 -27.93 27.44 13.22
N ILE A 725 -27.16 28.53 13.35
CA ILE A 725 -26.71 29.06 14.65
C ILE A 725 -27.11 30.53 14.72
N GLU A 726 -27.85 30.93 15.77
CA GLU A 726 -28.25 32.33 16.00
C GLU A 726 -28.89 32.99 14.75
N GLY A 727 -29.66 32.20 14.00
CA GLY A 727 -30.34 32.62 12.77
C GLY A 727 -29.47 32.75 11.53
N MET A 728 -28.18 32.36 11.59
CA MET A 728 -27.32 32.23 10.41
C MET A 728 -27.35 30.81 9.87
N ASN A 729 -27.72 30.66 8.61
CA ASN A 729 -27.77 29.36 7.93
C ASN A 729 -26.42 29.04 7.30
N ILE A 730 -25.79 27.96 7.76
CA ILE A 730 -24.41 27.58 7.42
C ILE A 730 -24.43 26.24 6.70
N PHE A 731 -23.88 26.22 5.48
CA PHE A 731 -23.69 25.01 4.69
C PHE A 731 -22.22 24.58 4.69
N ILE A 732 -21.97 23.28 4.86
CA ILE A 732 -20.64 22.67 4.77
C ILE A 732 -20.65 21.67 3.62
N GLY A 733 -19.80 21.86 2.61
CA GLY A 733 -19.63 20.94 1.49
C GLY A 733 -18.49 19.94 1.71
N GLY A 734 -18.77 18.64 1.55
CA GLY A 734 -17.78 17.55 1.65
C GLY A 734 -17.27 17.00 0.30
N ASP A 735 -16.42 15.97 0.33
CA ASP A 735 -15.68 15.48 -0.85
C ASP A 735 -16.46 14.57 -1.81
N ALA A 736 -17.79 14.50 -1.64
CA ALA A 736 -18.63 13.61 -2.43
C ALA A 736 -18.75 14.03 -3.91
N CYS A 737 -18.59 15.31 -4.24
CA CYS A 737 -18.70 15.81 -5.62
C CYS A 737 -17.52 15.38 -6.50
N GLY A 738 -16.29 15.40 -5.99
CA GLY A 738 -15.09 15.01 -6.74
C GLY A 738 -15.00 13.51 -6.99
N ASN A 739 -15.43 12.71 -6.02
CA ASN A 739 -15.55 11.26 -6.18
C ASN A 739 -16.63 10.83 -7.20
N ALA A 740 -17.67 11.64 -7.41
CA ALA A 740 -18.64 11.39 -8.48
C ALA A 740 -18.00 11.71 -9.85
N TRP A 741 -17.15 12.73 -9.90
CA TRP A 741 -16.46 13.17 -11.13
C TRP A 741 -15.48 12.13 -11.70
N GLU A 742 -14.78 11.37 -10.85
CA GLU A 742 -13.89 10.27 -11.29
C GLU A 742 -14.64 9.07 -11.93
N GLY A 743 -15.97 9.03 -11.91
CA GLY A 743 -16.77 7.91 -12.43
C GLY A 743 -17.98 8.24 -13.30
N SER A 744 -18.42 9.51 -13.42
CA SER A 744 -19.71 9.85 -14.05
C SER A 744 -19.62 10.84 -15.21
N LEU A 745 -18.80 10.54 -16.22
CA LEU A 745 -18.97 11.07 -17.58
C LEU A 745 -19.71 10.10 -18.51
N VAL A 746 -20.22 8.98 -17.99
CA VAL A 746 -20.95 7.98 -18.78
C VAL A 746 -22.38 7.82 -18.25
N SER A 747 -23.33 8.40 -19.00
CA SER A 747 -24.77 8.14 -19.03
C SER A 747 -25.63 8.47 -17.79
N GLY A 748 -26.52 9.44 -17.95
CA GLY A 748 -27.72 9.61 -17.11
C GLY A 748 -27.65 10.79 -16.15
N GLU A 749 -28.76 11.55 -16.06
CA GLU A 749 -28.92 12.71 -15.19
C GLU A 749 -28.49 12.38 -13.74
N MET A 750 -27.56 13.17 -13.17
CA MET A 750 -27.33 13.15 -11.72
C MET A 750 -28.60 13.66 -11.04
N GLU A 751 -29.28 12.81 -10.28
CA GLU A 751 -30.39 13.26 -9.44
C GLU A 751 -29.82 13.75 -8.10
N TYR A 752 -29.92 15.05 -7.88
CA TYR A 752 -29.61 15.67 -6.60
C TYR A 752 -30.88 15.73 -5.73
N ASP A 753 -30.92 15.08 -4.56
CA ASP A 753 -31.96 15.38 -3.58
C ASP A 753 -31.61 16.67 -2.82
N LEU A 754 -31.91 17.80 -3.48
CA LEU A 754 -31.77 19.15 -2.93
C LEU A 754 -33.10 19.67 -2.38
N SER A 755 -34.08 18.78 -2.14
CA SER A 755 -35.42 19.17 -1.67
C SER A 755 -35.38 20.00 -0.38
N GLY A 756 -34.37 19.79 0.48
CA GLY A 756 -34.14 20.58 1.70
C GLY A 756 -33.37 21.90 1.52
N ILE A 757 -32.78 22.15 0.34
CA ILE A 757 -32.08 23.41 -0.01
C ILE A 757 -32.97 24.31 -0.86
N LYS A 758 -33.90 23.72 -1.62
CA LYS A 758 -34.84 24.44 -2.47
C LYS A 758 -35.65 25.42 -1.60
N ASN A 759 -35.38 26.71 -1.75
CA ASN A 759 -35.93 27.85 -0.98
C ASN A 759 -35.28 28.15 0.39
N SER A 760 -34.15 27.55 0.72
CA SER A 760 -33.36 27.92 1.91
C SER A 760 -32.40 29.07 1.57
N THR A 761 -32.33 30.11 2.43
CA THR A 761 -31.30 31.15 2.31
C THR A 761 -30.02 30.65 3.00
N ILE A 762 -28.92 30.57 2.27
CA ILE A 762 -27.61 30.21 2.85
C ILE A 762 -26.82 31.49 3.11
N ASP A 763 -26.47 31.75 4.35
CA ASP A 763 -25.70 32.95 4.72
C ASP A 763 -24.20 32.72 4.52
N LEU A 764 -23.73 31.52 4.87
CA LEU A 764 -22.33 31.11 4.72
C LEU A 764 -22.22 29.69 4.19
N ALA A 765 -21.36 29.49 3.20
CA ALA A 765 -20.93 28.17 2.76
C ALA A 765 -19.44 27.96 3.02
N ILE A 766 -19.06 26.85 3.65
CA ILE A 766 -17.67 26.40 3.83
C ILE A 766 -17.48 25.18 2.91
N ILE A 767 -16.61 25.30 1.90
CA ILE A 767 -16.56 24.35 0.78
C ILE A 767 -15.18 23.70 0.68
N ASN A 768 -15.08 22.39 0.88
CA ASN A 768 -13.81 21.65 0.76
C ASN A 768 -13.35 21.47 -0.70
N ARG A 769 -12.05 21.19 -0.90
CA ARG A 769 -11.48 20.93 -2.23
C ARG A 769 -12.23 19.85 -3.01
N GLY A 770 -12.51 18.72 -2.38
CA GLY A 770 -13.19 17.60 -3.03
C GLY A 770 -14.62 17.94 -3.45
N PHE A 771 -15.23 19.00 -2.89
CA PHE A 771 -16.52 19.50 -3.36
C PHE A 771 -16.42 20.19 -4.73
N LEU A 772 -15.26 20.76 -5.05
CA LEU A 772 -15.01 21.62 -6.22
C LEU A 772 -14.12 20.98 -7.30
N TRP A 773 -13.82 19.69 -7.19
CA TRP A 773 -12.84 19.02 -8.06
C TRP A 773 -13.24 19.06 -9.55
N GLY A 774 -12.49 19.85 -10.34
CA GLY A 774 -12.63 19.97 -11.80
C GLY A 774 -13.47 21.18 -12.26
N ASP A 775 -13.10 21.76 -13.41
CA ASP A 775 -13.73 22.97 -13.99
C ASP A 775 -15.25 22.82 -14.27
N ASN A 776 -15.75 21.58 -14.36
CA ASN A 776 -17.17 21.23 -14.54
C ASN A 776 -17.71 20.38 -13.36
N SER A 777 -17.22 20.60 -12.14
CA SER A 777 -17.66 19.81 -10.99
C SER A 777 -19.16 20.01 -10.69
N PRO A 778 -19.87 18.95 -10.26
CA PRO A 778 -21.26 19.05 -9.79
C PRO A 778 -21.41 20.08 -8.66
N GLY A 779 -20.37 20.25 -7.83
CA GLY A 779 -20.38 21.21 -6.74
C GLY A 779 -20.51 22.67 -7.21
N ILE A 780 -19.85 23.03 -8.31
CA ILE A 780 -19.98 24.37 -8.91
C ILE A 780 -21.43 24.62 -9.37
N GLU A 781 -22.05 23.62 -10.01
CA GLU A 781 -23.46 23.70 -10.44
C GLU A 781 -24.40 23.83 -9.24
N ILE A 782 -24.17 23.04 -8.19
CA ILE A 782 -24.95 23.07 -6.94
C ILE A 782 -24.89 24.45 -6.29
N ILE A 783 -23.69 25.05 -6.22
CA ILE A 783 -23.50 26.39 -5.66
C ILE A 783 -24.25 27.45 -6.48
N LYS A 784 -24.07 27.44 -7.80
CA LYS A 784 -24.65 28.44 -8.72
C LYS A 784 -26.17 28.37 -8.79
N ASN A 785 -26.71 27.16 -8.92
CA ASN A 785 -28.11 26.98 -9.25
C ASN A 785 -29.00 26.80 -8.02
N TYR A 786 -28.44 26.32 -6.89
CA TYR A 786 -29.25 25.89 -5.74
C TYR A 786 -28.87 26.55 -4.41
N LEU A 787 -27.58 26.60 -4.03
CA LEU A 787 -27.19 27.15 -2.72
C LEU A 787 -27.20 28.68 -2.68
N LYS A 788 -26.60 29.34 -3.68
CA LYS A 788 -26.45 30.79 -3.80
C LYS A 788 -26.15 31.51 -2.46
N PRO A 789 -25.06 31.11 -1.77
CA PRO A 789 -24.75 31.66 -0.45
C PRO A 789 -24.32 33.13 -0.52
N LYS A 790 -24.51 33.91 0.55
CA LYS A 790 -24.01 35.30 0.61
C LYS A 790 -22.47 35.35 0.71
N HIS A 791 -21.90 34.42 1.49
CA HIS A 791 -20.47 34.30 1.70
C HIS A 791 -19.99 32.87 1.42
N ILE A 792 -18.82 32.74 0.79
CA ILE A 792 -18.13 31.46 0.60
C ILE A 792 -16.76 31.53 1.27
N ILE A 793 -16.50 30.58 2.15
CA ILE A 793 -15.17 30.25 2.66
C ILE A 793 -14.71 29.00 1.92
N LEU A 794 -13.55 29.07 1.28
CA LEU A 794 -12.95 27.89 0.67
C LEU A 794 -12.14 27.13 1.72
N GLY A 795 -12.43 25.84 1.83
CA GLY A 795 -11.80 24.87 2.72
C GLY A 795 -10.33 24.59 2.38
N HIS A 796 -9.68 23.71 3.15
CA HIS A 796 -8.27 23.39 2.94
C HIS A 796 -8.02 22.77 1.55
N PHE A 797 -7.00 23.28 0.85
CA PHE A 797 -6.42 22.71 -0.35
C PHE A 797 -5.01 22.25 0.01
N SER A 798 -4.71 20.94 -0.10
CA SER A 798 -3.34 20.45 0.10
C SER A 798 -2.39 21.15 -0.88
N MET A 799 -1.31 21.72 -0.37
CA MET A 799 -0.34 22.52 -1.15
C MET A 799 0.73 21.65 -1.83
N PHE A 800 0.66 20.31 -1.72
CA PHE A 800 1.71 19.42 -2.22
C PHE A 800 1.58 18.99 -3.68
N ASN A 801 0.57 19.47 -4.41
CA ASN A 801 0.47 19.23 -5.84
C ASN A 801 0.31 20.55 -6.61
N LYS A 802 1.34 20.92 -7.40
CA LYS A 802 1.31 22.11 -8.27
C LYS A 802 0.15 22.09 -9.27
N ASP A 803 -0.36 20.91 -9.63
CA ASP A 803 -1.53 20.79 -10.50
C ASP A 803 -2.83 21.17 -9.78
N GLY A 804 -2.91 20.96 -8.46
CA GLY A 804 -4.07 21.31 -7.65
C GLY A 804 -4.24 22.82 -7.42
N GLU A 805 -3.14 23.58 -7.31
CA GLU A 805 -3.21 25.04 -7.10
C GLU A 805 -3.84 25.76 -8.31
N ASN A 806 -3.50 25.33 -9.53
CA ASN A 806 -4.06 25.88 -10.76
C ASN A 806 -5.55 25.56 -10.96
N GLU A 807 -5.99 24.36 -10.58
CA GLU A 807 -7.42 23.97 -10.62
C GLU A 807 -8.27 24.80 -9.65
N VAL A 808 -7.71 25.13 -8.49
CA VAL A 808 -8.39 25.92 -7.46
C VAL A 808 -8.58 27.36 -7.91
N LEU A 809 -7.52 27.99 -8.41
CA LEU A 809 -7.58 29.36 -8.92
C LEU A 809 -8.60 29.49 -10.06
N LYS A 810 -8.63 28.52 -10.99
CA LYS A 810 -9.64 28.47 -12.05
C LYS A 810 -11.07 28.33 -11.51
N THR A 811 -11.27 27.47 -10.51
CA THR A 811 -12.60 27.28 -9.91
C THR A 811 -13.09 28.54 -9.19
N ILE A 812 -12.19 29.26 -8.53
CA ILE A 812 -12.46 30.55 -7.90
C ILE A 812 -12.92 31.57 -8.95
N GLU A 813 -12.20 31.69 -10.07
CA GLU A 813 -12.57 32.57 -11.19
C GLU A 813 -13.97 32.22 -11.72
N ILE A 814 -14.25 30.93 -11.95
CA ILE A 814 -15.56 30.46 -12.43
C ILE A 814 -16.70 30.84 -11.48
N LEU A 815 -16.48 30.77 -10.16
CA LEU A 815 -17.49 31.14 -9.15
C LEU A 815 -17.69 32.66 -9.10
N LYS A 816 -16.62 33.45 -9.11
CA LYS A 816 -16.70 34.93 -9.16
C LYS A 816 -17.50 35.43 -10.35
N ASP A 817 -17.20 34.91 -11.54
CA ASP A 817 -17.85 35.33 -12.78
C ASP A 817 -19.34 34.99 -12.78
N SER A 818 -19.70 33.86 -12.16
CA SER A 818 -21.08 33.36 -12.19
C SER A 818 -21.94 33.87 -11.03
N LEU A 819 -21.32 34.35 -9.96
CA LEU A 819 -21.98 34.81 -8.73
C LEU A 819 -21.35 36.14 -8.24
N PRO A 820 -21.51 37.24 -9.00
CA PRO A 820 -20.82 38.51 -8.71
C PRO A 820 -21.27 39.18 -7.39
N GLU A 821 -22.45 38.81 -6.89
CA GLU A 821 -23.03 39.30 -5.63
C GLU A 821 -22.53 38.51 -4.40
N VAL A 822 -21.77 37.43 -4.61
CA VAL A 822 -21.30 36.54 -3.55
C VAL A 822 -19.89 36.94 -3.14
N THR A 823 -19.68 37.13 -1.83
CA THR A 823 -18.34 37.40 -1.31
C THR A 823 -17.59 36.08 -1.15
N ILE A 824 -16.62 35.83 -2.03
CA ILE A 824 -15.70 34.69 -1.92
C ILE A 824 -14.47 35.16 -1.15
N LEU A 825 -14.13 34.44 -0.10
CA LEU A 825 -12.95 34.68 0.72
C LEU A 825 -11.84 33.77 0.19
N GLU A 826 -10.99 34.35 -0.66
CA GLU A 826 -10.19 33.62 -1.66
C GLU A 826 -8.79 33.23 -1.26
N GLU A 827 -8.11 34.00 -0.41
CA GLU A 827 -6.86 33.46 0.10
C GLU A 827 -7.28 32.27 0.97
N PRO A 828 -6.54 31.14 0.98
CA PRO A 828 -6.84 30.10 1.95
C PRO A 828 -6.91 30.79 3.31
N MET A 829 -7.78 30.39 4.22
CA MET A 829 -7.80 31.01 5.56
C MET A 829 -6.41 30.93 6.26
N GLN A 830 -5.48 30.15 5.68
CA GLN A 830 -4.03 30.10 5.92
C GLN A 830 -3.23 31.34 5.42
N ASN A 831 -3.62 31.97 4.30
CA ASN A 831 -2.98 33.17 3.71
C ASN A 831 -3.74 34.49 3.97
N ILE A 832 -5.08 34.50 4.19
CA ILE A 832 -5.95 35.71 4.44
C ILE A 832 -5.39 36.67 5.52
N ILE A 833 -4.44 36.19 6.30
CA ILE A 833 -3.91 36.85 7.49
C ILE A 833 -2.59 37.59 7.21
N ILE A 834 -1.99 37.43 6.04
CA ILE A 834 -0.73 38.12 5.71
C ILE A 834 -0.96 39.43 4.94
N ASN A 835 -2.07 39.62 4.21
CA ASN A 835 -2.29 40.84 3.43
C ASN A 835 -3.56 41.65 3.77
N LYS A 836 -3.72 42.02 5.04
CA LYS A 836 -4.37 43.29 5.41
C LYS A 836 -3.56 44.04 6.45
#